data_AF-A0A969XAH7-F1
#
_entry.id   AF-A0A969XAH7-F1
#
_cell.length_a   1.000
_cell.length_b   1.000
_cell.length_c   1.000
_cell.angle_alpha   90.00
_cell.angle_beta   90.00
_cell.angle_gamma   90.00
#
_symmetry.space_group_name_H-M   'P 1'
#
loop_
_entity.id
_entity.type
_entity.pdbx_description
1 polymer ?
#
loop_
_entity_poly.entity_id
_entity_poly.type
_entity_poly.pdbx_seq_one_letter_code
_entity_poly.pdbx_strand_id
1 'polypeptide(L)'
;MSKPKSNPAAVMERLVFNNRPAVILLTFLVSLFLFWQAAQVRPSTSFEKMIPLKHPYIEKMLEFRDDLANLGNSVRISVEATEGDIFSADYMETLRQISDEAFYIPGVDRAGVRSLWSPNVRWTEVTEEGFDGGEVIPNSYDGSPESMEALRANILKSGQVGRLVANNFKSSIVEIPLLEAFPDPEDQSRLLQLDYREFSHQLEQHIRDKYEQQNPNIKIHIIGFAKKVGDLIDGLIGVAMFFAVALGITFVLLLRFTHCIRSTLAVVFTTLIAVGWQLGLLNLMGFGIDPYSMLVPFLVFAIGISHGVQVVNGIAISSSTSVNPLSAARMAFRQLFVPGMVALSSDAVGFITLLLIDIGVIRELAIGASVGVAVIILTNLIFLPVVVSYLGLGKSALEYSRNSDQRESKLGRVFSGFASSKVAPVSVVLAIIAGGFGVWYGQNLQIGDLDQGAPELRPDSRYNLDNDFVIQNYSTSSDVLVVMVKTASESCSRYPVMEAMDDLTWKMENTPGVQSVISMVTVSKQVIKGMNEGNLKWEALSRNPDVLNNSIARADSLYNADCSLAPVLVFLEDHKAQTLNTAIDAVEAFAAERNTDDYQFLLASGNAGIEAATNEVIAESETRMLIAVYAAVIFMCLLTFRSVAATACVILPLVLTSLLGNALMAFLGIGVKVATLPVIALGVGVGVDYGIYIYSRLETFLRMGMPLQEAYYQTLKSTGKAVFFTGICLAIGVATWIFSAIKFQADMGLMLTFMFLWNMFGAIWLLPALAHFLIKPEKLRASTPAD
;
A
#
# COMPACT_ATOMS: atom_id res chain seq x y z
N MET A 1 33.98 -47.93 -11.10
CA MET A 1 34.33 -46.52 -11.41
C MET A 1 33.05 -45.74 -11.68
N SER A 2 32.41 -45.22 -10.63
CA SER A 2 31.30 -44.26 -10.76
C SER A 2 31.86 -42.89 -11.13
N LYS A 3 31.35 -42.28 -12.20
CA LYS A 3 31.68 -40.90 -12.58
C LYS A 3 31.53 -39.99 -11.34
N PRO A 4 32.50 -39.10 -11.03
CA PRO A 4 32.34 -38.15 -9.95
C PRO A 4 31.14 -37.26 -10.28
N LYS A 5 30.10 -37.28 -9.43
CA LYS A 5 29.00 -36.32 -9.53
C LYS A 5 29.63 -34.92 -9.50
N SER A 6 29.58 -34.20 -10.61
CA SER A 6 30.08 -32.83 -10.70
C SER A 6 29.31 -31.99 -9.68
N ASN A 7 29.96 -31.61 -8.58
CA ASN A 7 29.37 -30.70 -7.62
C ASN A 7 29.19 -29.34 -8.31
N PRO A 8 27.96 -28.85 -8.57
CA PRO A 8 27.72 -27.62 -9.33
C PRO A 8 28.40 -26.40 -8.69
N ALA A 9 28.52 -26.39 -7.34
CA ALA A 9 29.24 -25.36 -6.62
C ALA A 9 30.75 -25.33 -6.94
N ALA A 10 31.36 -26.48 -7.25
CA ALA A 10 32.79 -26.56 -7.60
C ALA A 10 33.07 -26.10 -9.04
N VAL A 11 32.13 -26.29 -9.96
CA VAL A 11 32.23 -25.77 -11.33
C VAL A 11 32.11 -24.25 -11.31
N MET A 12 31.09 -23.74 -10.60
CA MET A 12 30.87 -22.30 -10.48
C MET A 12 32.01 -21.60 -9.75
N GLU A 13 32.54 -22.20 -8.67
CA GLU A 13 33.72 -21.68 -7.96
C GLU A 13 34.92 -21.51 -8.90
N ARG A 14 35.23 -22.53 -9.72
CA ARG A 14 36.35 -22.44 -10.66
C ARG A 14 36.13 -21.35 -11.71
N LEU A 15 34.92 -21.24 -12.25
CA LEU A 15 34.58 -20.22 -13.25
C LEU A 15 34.79 -18.81 -12.70
N VAL A 16 34.27 -18.54 -11.51
CA VAL A 16 34.29 -17.22 -10.86
C VAL A 16 35.69 -16.88 -10.33
N PHE A 17 36.30 -17.76 -9.53
CA PHE A 17 37.55 -17.44 -8.84
C PHE A 17 38.81 -17.56 -9.72
N ASN A 18 38.75 -18.21 -10.87
CA ASN A 18 39.85 -18.18 -11.84
C ASN A 18 39.80 -16.93 -12.73
N ASN A 19 38.61 -16.33 -12.92
CA ASN A 19 38.39 -15.17 -13.79
C ASN A 19 37.99 -13.91 -12.99
N ARG A 20 38.48 -13.74 -11.76
CA ARG A 20 38.11 -12.62 -10.87
C ARG A 20 38.20 -11.22 -11.51
N PRO A 21 39.26 -10.87 -12.27
CA PRO A 21 39.33 -9.57 -12.94
C PRO A 21 38.19 -9.36 -13.96
N ALA A 22 37.81 -10.40 -14.69
CA ALA A 22 36.71 -10.33 -15.66
C ALA A 22 35.36 -10.12 -14.95
N VAL A 23 35.14 -10.78 -13.80
CA VAL A 23 33.93 -10.57 -12.99
C VAL A 23 33.85 -9.12 -12.51
N ILE A 24 34.95 -8.54 -11.99
CA ILE A 24 34.98 -7.14 -11.55
C ILE A 24 34.71 -6.18 -12.70
N LEU A 25 35.37 -6.39 -13.85
CA LEU A 25 35.18 -5.55 -15.03
C LEU A 25 33.73 -5.60 -15.54
N LEU A 26 33.14 -6.79 -15.62
CA LEU A 26 31.76 -6.97 -16.03
C LEU A 26 30.79 -6.28 -15.07
N THR A 27 30.95 -6.50 -13.76
CA THR A 27 30.13 -5.84 -12.75
C THR A 27 30.26 -4.32 -12.83
N PHE A 28 31.46 -3.79 -13.06
CA PHE A 28 31.68 -2.35 -13.21
C PHE A 28 30.97 -1.77 -14.44
N LEU A 29 31.10 -2.42 -15.61
CA LEU A 29 30.45 -1.97 -16.86
C LEU A 29 28.91 -2.01 -16.75
N VAL A 30 28.37 -3.11 -16.22
CA VAL A 30 26.92 -3.24 -15.99
C VAL A 30 26.44 -2.22 -14.98
N SER A 31 27.21 -1.96 -13.93
CA SER A 31 26.89 -0.91 -12.95
C SER A 31 26.83 0.46 -13.60
N LEU A 32 27.81 0.85 -14.42
CA LEU A 32 27.81 2.16 -15.08
C LEU A 32 26.52 2.38 -15.90
N PHE A 33 26.11 1.37 -16.67
CA PHE A 33 24.89 1.42 -17.46
C PHE A 33 23.62 1.47 -16.60
N LEU A 34 23.50 0.57 -15.62
CA LEU A 34 22.28 0.48 -14.80
C LEU A 34 22.15 1.65 -13.81
N PHE A 35 23.25 2.20 -13.28
CA PHE A 35 23.18 3.42 -12.47
C PHE A 35 22.77 4.64 -13.30
N TRP A 36 23.21 4.73 -14.56
CA TRP A 36 22.74 5.76 -15.49
C TRP A 36 21.24 5.65 -15.77
N GLN A 37 20.70 4.44 -15.87
CA GLN A 37 19.26 4.20 -15.98
C GLN A 37 18.51 4.46 -14.67
N ALA A 38 19.08 4.08 -13.52
CA ALA A 38 18.49 4.30 -12.21
C ALA A 38 18.29 5.79 -11.92
N ALA A 39 19.22 6.65 -12.36
CA ALA A 39 19.12 8.10 -12.21
C ALA A 39 17.97 8.74 -13.02
N GLN A 40 17.39 8.00 -13.98
CA GLN A 40 16.29 8.48 -14.83
C GLN A 40 14.90 8.03 -14.33
N VAL A 41 14.85 7.22 -13.28
CA VAL A 41 13.59 6.73 -12.70
C VAL A 41 12.79 7.91 -12.16
N ARG A 42 11.53 8.02 -12.58
CA ARG A 42 10.61 9.07 -12.12
C ARG A 42 9.56 8.51 -11.15
N PRO A 43 9.12 9.30 -10.16
CA PRO A 43 7.93 8.96 -9.39
C PRO A 43 6.72 8.83 -10.31
N SER A 44 5.93 7.77 -10.15
CA SER A 44 4.66 7.59 -10.88
C SER A 44 3.49 7.63 -9.90
N THR A 45 2.56 8.55 -10.12
CA THR A 45 1.40 8.81 -9.23
C THR A 45 0.07 8.31 -9.81
N SER A 46 0.11 7.35 -10.76
CA SER A 46 -1.11 6.84 -11.39
C SER A 46 -1.91 5.96 -10.42
N PHE A 47 -3.00 6.51 -9.88
CA PHE A 47 -3.97 5.78 -9.06
C PHE A 47 -4.71 4.71 -9.85
N GLU A 48 -4.83 4.86 -11.17
CA GLU A 48 -5.40 3.85 -12.06
C GLU A 48 -4.71 2.48 -11.89
N LYS A 49 -3.42 2.46 -11.52
CA LYS A 49 -2.68 1.21 -11.26
C LYS A 49 -3.16 0.45 -10.01
N MET A 50 -3.84 1.11 -9.09
CA MET A 50 -4.40 0.50 -7.88
C MET A 50 -5.74 -0.17 -8.16
N ILE A 51 -6.39 0.20 -9.26
CA ILE A 51 -7.74 -0.24 -9.60
C ILE A 51 -7.67 -1.65 -10.20
N PRO A 52 -8.53 -2.60 -9.77
CA PRO A 52 -8.62 -3.91 -10.39
C PRO A 52 -9.35 -3.81 -11.75
N LEU A 53 -8.59 -3.58 -12.81
CA LEU A 53 -9.13 -3.29 -14.16
C LEU A 53 -10.02 -4.40 -14.76
N LYS A 54 -9.93 -5.64 -14.27
CA LYS A 54 -10.75 -6.77 -14.72
C LYS A 54 -12.02 -6.97 -13.88
N HIS A 55 -12.22 -6.19 -12.83
CA HIS A 55 -13.42 -6.31 -12.01
C HIS A 55 -14.63 -5.81 -12.79
N PRO A 56 -15.78 -6.50 -12.75
CA PRO A 56 -16.98 -6.10 -13.53
C PRO A 56 -17.37 -4.64 -13.32
N TYR A 57 -17.28 -4.14 -12.08
CA TYR A 57 -17.58 -2.75 -11.73
C TYR A 57 -16.68 -1.77 -12.50
N ILE A 58 -15.39 -2.07 -12.54
CA ILE A 58 -14.38 -1.23 -13.19
C ILE A 58 -14.50 -1.31 -14.71
N GLU A 59 -14.77 -2.49 -15.27
CA GLU A 59 -15.03 -2.64 -16.70
C GLU A 59 -16.23 -1.77 -17.13
N LYS A 60 -17.31 -1.74 -16.32
CA LYS A 60 -18.47 -0.88 -16.56
C LYS A 60 -18.17 0.60 -16.38
N MET A 61 -17.43 0.97 -15.34
CA MET A 61 -16.96 2.34 -15.17
C MET A 61 -16.11 2.81 -16.37
N LEU A 62 -15.24 1.95 -16.90
CA LEU A 62 -14.41 2.27 -18.06
C LEU A 62 -15.21 2.33 -19.36
N GLU A 63 -16.22 1.45 -19.53
CA GLU A 63 -17.18 1.49 -20.65
C GLU A 63 -17.91 2.84 -20.71
N PHE A 64 -18.29 3.39 -19.54
CA PHE A 64 -19.05 4.63 -19.41
C PHE A 64 -18.23 5.81 -18.89
N ARG A 65 -16.89 5.79 -19.01
CA ARG A 65 -16.00 6.82 -18.43
C ARG A 65 -16.34 8.23 -18.93
N ASP A 66 -16.59 8.36 -20.23
CA ASP A 66 -16.90 9.65 -20.85
C ASP A 66 -18.27 10.18 -20.42
N ASP A 67 -19.25 9.29 -20.21
CA ASP A 67 -20.59 9.63 -19.69
C ASP A 67 -20.54 10.06 -18.21
N LEU A 68 -19.52 9.61 -17.47
CA LEU A 68 -19.29 9.93 -16.06
C LEU A 68 -18.28 11.07 -15.84
N ALA A 69 -17.67 11.61 -16.91
CA ALA A 69 -16.61 12.62 -16.82
C ALA A 69 -17.02 13.91 -16.07
N ASN A 70 -18.33 14.18 -15.99
CA ASN A 70 -18.90 15.29 -15.23
C ASN A 70 -18.77 15.15 -13.70
N LEU A 71 -18.29 14.01 -13.18
CA LEU A 71 -18.01 13.74 -11.76
C LEU A 71 -16.51 13.89 -11.42
N GLY A 72 -15.77 14.66 -12.22
CA GLY A 72 -14.31 14.74 -12.22
C GLY A 72 -13.62 15.19 -10.91
N ASN A 73 -12.29 15.16 -10.95
CA ASN A 73 -11.39 15.51 -9.84
C ASN A 73 -11.66 16.96 -9.34
N SER A 74 -12.14 17.10 -8.11
CA SER A 74 -12.36 18.42 -7.48
C SER A 74 -11.69 18.52 -6.12
N VAL A 75 -11.38 19.75 -5.74
CA VAL A 75 -10.91 20.14 -4.41
C VAL A 75 -11.97 20.99 -3.74
N ARG A 76 -12.21 20.73 -2.46
CA ARG A 76 -13.13 21.52 -1.63
C ARG A 76 -12.34 22.23 -0.55
N ILE A 77 -12.48 23.55 -0.52
CA ILE A 77 -11.88 24.43 0.50
C ILE A 77 -13.01 24.89 1.41
N SER A 78 -13.13 24.30 2.59
CA SER A 78 -14.07 24.73 3.62
C SER A 78 -13.44 25.83 4.48
N VAL A 79 -14.08 26.99 4.52
CA VAL A 79 -13.72 28.12 5.36
C VAL A 79 -14.62 28.13 6.58
N GLU A 80 -14.08 27.85 7.76
CA GLU A 80 -14.78 27.87 9.04
C GLU A 80 -14.68 29.26 9.68
N ALA A 81 -15.79 29.75 10.24
CA ALA A 81 -15.84 30.87 11.18
C ALA A 81 -15.68 30.32 12.61
N THR A 82 -14.58 30.66 13.27
CA THR A 82 -14.30 30.18 14.63
C THR A 82 -15.13 30.92 15.69
N GLU A 83 -15.44 32.19 15.42
CA GLU A 83 -16.33 33.02 16.23
C GLU A 83 -17.57 33.42 15.41
N GLY A 84 -18.76 33.11 15.95
CA GLY A 84 -20.04 33.43 15.30
C GLY A 84 -20.45 32.43 14.22
N ASP A 85 -21.00 32.94 13.13
CA ASP A 85 -21.45 32.20 11.95
C ASP A 85 -20.89 32.84 10.66
N ILE A 86 -21.19 32.26 9.50
CA ILE A 86 -20.72 32.79 8.21
C ILE A 86 -21.32 34.16 7.86
N PHE A 87 -22.31 34.65 8.61
CA PHE A 87 -23.04 35.87 8.31
C PHE A 87 -22.35 37.11 8.91
N SER A 88 -21.08 37.30 8.57
CA SER A 88 -20.36 38.57 8.79
C SER A 88 -19.73 39.12 7.51
N ALA A 89 -19.68 40.45 7.41
CA ALA A 89 -19.09 41.13 6.25
C ALA A 89 -17.60 40.77 6.08
N ASP A 90 -16.85 40.71 7.18
CA ASP A 90 -15.44 40.32 7.18
C ASP A 90 -15.24 38.88 6.69
N TYR A 91 -16.10 37.94 7.10
CA TYR A 91 -16.06 36.56 6.63
C TYR A 91 -16.39 36.46 5.14
N MET A 92 -17.46 37.14 4.69
CA MET A 92 -17.87 37.12 3.29
C MET A 92 -16.81 37.72 2.35
N GLU A 93 -16.14 38.80 2.76
CA GLU A 93 -15.03 39.36 2.01
C GLU A 93 -13.82 38.41 1.99
N THR A 94 -13.52 37.74 3.10
CA THR A 94 -12.47 36.72 3.15
C THR A 94 -12.78 35.56 2.19
N LEU A 95 -14.03 35.08 2.18
CA LEU A 95 -14.50 34.02 1.28
C LEU A 95 -14.39 34.45 -0.19
N ARG A 96 -14.70 35.71 -0.51
CA ARG A 96 -14.56 36.29 -1.85
C ARG A 96 -13.10 36.23 -2.31
N GLN A 97 -12.19 36.69 -1.47
CA GLN A 97 -10.76 36.70 -1.76
C GLN A 97 -10.19 35.29 -1.93
N ILE A 98 -10.60 34.33 -1.08
CA ILE A 98 -10.23 32.92 -1.23
C ILE A 98 -10.72 32.36 -2.57
N SER A 99 -11.97 32.64 -2.93
CA SER A 99 -12.57 32.19 -4.19
C SER A 99 -11.84 32.79 -5.41
N ASP A 100 -11.47 34.07 -5.36
CA ASP A 100 -10.72 34.75 -6.41
C ASP A 100 -9.31 34.17 -6.54
N GLU A 101 -8.59 33.97 -5.44
CA GLU A 101 -7.23 33.43 -5.47
C GLU A 101 -7.22 31.99 -6.00
N ALA A 102 -8.17 31.15 -5.55
CA ALA A 102 -8.34 29.79 -6.02
C ALA A 102 -8.60 29.71 -7.53
N PHE A 103 -9.37 30.65 -8.08
CA PHE A 103 -9.70 30.73 -9.50
C PHE A 103 -8.48 30.91 -10.42
N TYR A 104 -7.39 31.51 -9.91
CA TYR A 104 -6.18 31.77 -10.68
C TYR A 104 -5.11 30.67 -10.57
N ILE A 105 -5.31 29.68 -9.70
CA ILE A 105 -4.36 28.56 -9.57
C ILE A 105 -4.31 27.76 -10.88
N PRO A 106 -3.11 27.46 -11.43
CA PRO A 106 -2.98 26.65 -12.63
C PRO A 106 -3.64 25.27 -12.50
N GLY A 107 -4.35 24.83 -13.54
CA GLY A 107 -5.07 23.55 -13.57
C GLY A 107 -6.51 23.59 -13.05
N VAL A 108 -6.97 24.71 -12.51
CA VAL A 108 -8.38 24.89 -12.13
C VAL A 108 -9.28 25.05 -13.35
N ASP A 109 -10.37 24.28 -13.41
CA ASP A 109 -11.45 24.54 -14.36
C ASP A 109 -12.30 25.71 -13.87
N ARG A 110 -11.96 26.88 -14.38
CA ARG A 110 -12.59 28.16 -14.06
C ARG A 110 -14.09 28.19 -14.35
N ALA A 111 -14.57 27.44 -15.34
CA ALA A 111 -16.00 27.41 -15.66
C ALA A 111 -16.80 26.60 -14.62
N GLY A 112 -16.14 25.65 -13.96
CA GLY A 112 -16.75 24.74 -12.99
C GLY A 112 -16.71 25.21 -11.53
N VAL A 113 -15.95 26.27 -11.20
CA VAL A 113 -15.82 26.76 -9.81
C VAL A 113 -17.19 27.12 -9.21
N ARG A 114 -17.43 26.66 -7.98
CA ARG A 114 -18.66 26.94 -7.23
C ARG A 114 -18.32 27.46 -5.83
N SER A 115 -18.85 28.64 -5.51
CA SER A 115 -18.76 29.32 -4.22
C SER A 115 -20.05 30.13 -4.02
N LEU A 116 -20.33 30.58 -2.81
CA LEU A 116 -21.45 31.51 -2.56
C LEU A 116 -21.35 32.79 -3.41
N TRP A 117 -20.14 33.18 -3.81
CA TRP A 117 -19.85 34.30 -4.70
C TRP A 117 -19.95 33.97 -6.19
N SER A 118 -20.15 32.71 -6.57
CA SER A 118 -20.19 32.30 -7.96
C SER A 118 -21.60 32.52 -8.56
N PRO A 119 -21.69 33.02 -9.81
CA PRO A 119 -22.98 33.33 -10.44
C PRO A 119 -23.82 32.09 -10.79
N ASN A 120 -23.19 30.91 -10.79
CA ASN A 120 -23.84 29.62 -10.97
C ASN A 120 -24.50 29.09 -9.69
N VAL A 121 -24.25 29.71 -8.52
CA VAL A 121 -24.93 29.37 -7.26
C VAL A 121 -26.15 30.29 -7.10
N ARG A 122 -27.32 29.73 -7.40
CA ARG A 122 -28.58 30.47 -7.48
C ARG A 122 -29.58 29.96 -6.48
N TRP A 123 -30.51 30.83 -6.10
CA TRP A 123 -31.71 30.45 -5.36
C TRP A 123 -32.94 30.59 -6.25
N THR A 124 -33.98 29.85 -5.91
CA THR A 124 -35.27 29.94 -6.59
C THR A 124 -36.35 29.72 -5.56
N GLU A 125 -37.37 30.57 -5.59
CA GLU A 125 -38.56 30.39 -4.77
C GLU A 125 -39.82 30.51 -5.61
N VAL A 126 -40.92 30.03 -5.04
CA VAL A 126 -42.25 30.13 -5.64
C VAL A 126 -43.03 31.16 -4.85
N THR A 127 -43.49 32.20 -5.54
CA THR A 127 -44.30 33.30 -4.99
C THR A 127 -45.68 33.32 -5.65
N GLU A 128 -46.58 34.16 -5.16
CA GLU A 128 -47.92 34.35 -5.74
C GLU A 128 -47.86 34.92 -7.18
N GLU A 129 -46.76 35.58 -7.56
CA GLU A 129 -46.55 36.16 -8.89
C GLU A 129 -45.81 35.21 -9.85
N GLY A 130 -45.27 34.08 -9.35
CA GLY A 130 -44.58 33.07 -10.14
C GLY A 130 -43.26 32.61 -9.53
N PHE A 131 -42.25 32.39 -10.37
CA PHE A 131 -40.89 32.07 -9.90
C PHE A 131 -40.11 33.36 -9.69
N ASP A 132 -39.56 33.51 -8.50
CA ASP A 132 -38.50 34.48 -8.25
C ASP A 132 -37.19 33.74 -8.00
N GLY A 133 -36.08 34.38 -8.34
CA GLY A 133 -34.78 33.77 -8.21
C GLY A 133 -33.65 34.66 -8.68
N GLY A 134 -32.48 34.42 -8.11
CA GLY A 134 -31.30 35.20 -8.37
C GLY A 134 -30.04 34.47 -7.97
N GLU A 135 -28.92 35.17 -8.05
CA GLU A 135 -27.66 34.74 -7.45
C GLU A 135 -27.81 34.76 -5.92
N VAL A 136 -27.14 33.85 -5.23
CA VAL A 136 -27.17 33.82 -3.76
C VAL A 136 -26.60 35.11 -3.16
N ILE A 137 -25.48 35.58 -3.71
CA ILE A 137 -24.94 36.92 -3.44
C ILE A 137 -25.18 37.78 -4.69
N PRO A 138 -26.16 38.72 -4.68
CA PRO A 138 -26.43 39.58 -5.82
C PRO A 138 -25.39 40.70 -5.96
N ASN A 139 -25.28 41.28 -7.16
CA ASN A 139 -24.41 42.45 -7.42
C ASN A 139 -24.70 43.68 -6.53
N SER A 140 -25.87 43.75 -5.91
CA SER A 140 -26.26 44.81 -4.97
C SER A 140 -25.78 44.57 -3.53
N TYR A 141 -25.16 43.43 -3.24
CA TYR A 141 -24.66 43.10 -1.91
C TYR A 141 -23.57 44.10 -1.49
N ASP A 142 -23.74 44.68 -0.29
CA ASP A 142 -22.85 45.72 0.26
C ASP A 142 -22.33 45.38 1.67
N GLY A 143 -22.65 44.20 2.21
CA GLY A 143 -22.27 43.78 3.55
C GLY A 143 -23.04 44.47 4.70
N SER A 144 -24.07 45.27 4.40
CA SER A 144 -24.98 45.81 5.43
C SER A 144 -25.77 44.70 6.14
N PRO A 145 -26.25 44.92 7.37
CA PRO A 145 -27.11 43.95 8.08
C PRO A 145 -28.32 43.50 7.24
N GLU A 146 -28.90 44.40 6.45
CA GLU A 146 -29.99 44.11 5.53
C GLU A 146 -29.56 43.15 4.41
N SER A 147 -28.42 43.42 3.77
CA SER A 147 -27.84 42.52 2.75
C SER A 147 -27.47 41.15 3.32
N MET A 148 -27.05 41.08 4.59
CA MET A 148 -26.73 39.83 5.28
C MET A 148 -27.96 38.98 5.57
N GLU A 149 -29.06 39.61 6.02
CA GLU A 149 -30.32 38.89 6.22
C GLU A 149 -30.89 38.39 4.89
N ALA A 150 -30.78 39.19 3.82
CA ALA A 150 -31.14 38.76 2.47
C ALA A 150 -30.29 37.56 2.00
N LEU A 151 -28.98 37.60 2.23
CA LEU A 151 -28.08 36.48 1.94
C LEU A 151 -28.49 35.21 2.70
N ARG A 152 -28.81 35.34 3.98
CA ARG A 152 -29.30 34.23 4.80
C ARG A 152 -30.56 33.61 4.24
N ALA A 153 -31.53 34.44 3.85
CA ALA A 153 -32.75 33.98 3.19
C ALA A 153 -32.44 33.28 1.86
N ASN A 154 -31.56 33.85 1.03
CA ASN A 154 -31.16 33.27 -0.25
C ASN A 154 -30.48 31.91 -0.10
N ILE A 155 -29.60 31.74 0.90
CA ILE A 155 -28.94 30.47 1.20
C ILE A 155 -29.97 29.39 1.60
N LEU A 156 -30.96 29.74 2.42
CA LEU A 156 -32.02 28.79 2.80
C LEU A 156 -32.88 28.36 1.60
N LYS A 157 -33.08 29.26 0.64
CA LYS A 157 -33.85 29.00 -0.60
C LYS A 157 -33.03 28.29 -1.69
N SER A 158 -31.70 28.30 -1.62
CA SER A 158 -30.82 27.78 -2.68
C SER A 158 -30.60 26.27 -2.64
N GLY A 159 -30.95 25.61 -1.54
CA GLY A 159 -30.66 24.18 -1.35
C GLY A 159 -29.17 23.87 -1.18
N GLN A 160 -28.36 24.88 -0.80
CA GLN A 160 -26.92 24.72 -0.62
C GLN A 160 -26.51 24.36 0.82
N VAL A 161 -27.45 24.37 1.77
CA VAL A 161 -27.22 23.90 3.14
C VAL A 161 -26.96 22.40 3.12
N GLY A 162 -25.89 21.98 3.79
CA GLY A 162 -25.32 20.63 3.72
C GLY A 162 -24.39 20.37 2.52
N ARG A 163 -24.29 21.31 1.56
CA ARG A 163 -23.47 21.18 0.34
C ARG A 163 -22.33 22.19 0.29
N LEU A 164 -22.65 23.45 -0.02
CA LEU A 164 -21.69 24.56 0.01
C LEU A 164 -21.72 25.33 1.33
N VAL A 165 -22.74 25.13 2.16
CA VAL A 165 -22.86 25.74 3.49
C VAL A 165 -23.08 24.64 4.51
N ALA A 166 -22.34 24.66 5.61
CA ALA A 166 -22.50 23.65 6.68
C ALA A 166 -23.89 23.70 7.32
N ASN A 167 -24.33 22.57 7.85
CA ASN A 167 -25.64 22.42 8.50
C ASN A 167 -25.82 23.34 9.73
N ASN A 168 -24.72 23.78 10.33
CA ASN A 168 -24.69 24.69 11.48
C ASN A 168 -24.43 26.16 11.10
N PHE A 169 -24.35 26.50 9.81
CA PHE A 169 -24.01 27.84 9.29
C PHE A 169 -22.67 28.41 9.77
N LYS A 170 -21.74 27.58 10.23
CA LYS A 170 -20.42 28.03 10.69
C LYS A 170 -19.32 27.93 9.64
N SER A 171 -19.57 27.29 8.51
CA SER A 171 -18.59 27.19 7.44
C SER A 171 -19.25 27.15 6.07
N SER A 172 -18.46 27.48 5.05
CA SER A 172 -18.84 27.37 3.64
C SER A 172 -17.70 26.83 2.79
N ILE A 173 -18.04 26.13 1.70
CA ILE A 173 -17.11 25.47 0.78
C ILE A 173 -16.97 26.28 -0.51
N VAL A 174 -15.73 26.42 -0.97
CA VAL A 174 -15.36 26.72 -2.35
C VAL A 174 -14.99 25.39 -3.03
N GLU A 175 -15.79 24.97 -4.00
CA GLU A 175 -15.56 23.77 -4.80
C GLU A 175 -14.84 24.13 -6.10
N ILE A 176 -13.72 23.45 -6.35
CA ILE A 176 -12.74 23.76 -7.39
C ILE A 176 -12.52 22.51 -8.23
N PRO A 177 -13.21 22.36 -9.36
CA PRO A 177 -12.93 21.29 -10.32
C PRO A 177 -11.56 21.51 -10.98
N LEU A 178 -10.88 20.41 -11.29
CA LEU A 178 -9.51 20.41 -11.83
C LEU A 178 -9.45 19.76 -13.21
N LEU A 179 -8.61 20.32 -14.07
CA LEU A 179 -8.23 19.74 -15.35
C LEU A 179 -6.99 18.87 -15.17
N GLU A 180 -7.06 17.62 -15.63
CA GLU A 180 -5.90 16.70 -15.60
C GLU A 180 -4.72 17.22 -16.44
N ALA A 181 -5.04 17.91 -17.53
CA ALA A 181 -4.07 18.59 -18.37
C ALA A 181 -4.61 19.94 -18.85
N PHE A 182 -3.74 20.94 -18.90
CA PHE A 182 -4.09 22.29 -19.32
C PHE A 182 -3.07 22.86 -20.32
N PRO A 183 -3.47 23.80 -21.19
CA PRO A 183 -2.56 24.40 -22.18
C PRO A 183 -1.39 25.10 -21.49
N ASP A 184 -0.17 24.90 -22.01
CA ASP A 184 1.01 25.61 -21.56
C ASP A 184 0.82 27.13 -21.80
N PRO A 185 1.03 28.00 -20.80
CA PRO A 185 0.95 29.44 -20.96
C PRO A 185 1.89 30.00 -22.06
N GLU A 186 3.03 29.33 -22.29
CA GLU A 186 4.01 29.75 -23.30
C GLU A 186 3.77 29.11 -24.68
N ASP A 187 3.14 27.93 -24.73
CA ASP A 187 2.82 27.19 -25.95
C ASP A 187 1.48 26.45 -25.84
N GLN A 188 0.40 27.12 -26.28
CA GLN A 188 -0.95 26.56 -26.21
C GLN A 188 -1.16 25.24 -26.96
N SER A 189 -0.22 24.83 -27.84
CA SER A 189 -0.28 23.53 -28.52
C SER A 189 0.22 22.36 -27.65
N ARG A 190 0.93 22.67 -26.57
CA ARG A 190 1.43 21.71 -25.59
C ARG A 190 0.52 21.67 -24.37
N LEU A 191 0.15 20.48 -23.95
CA LEU A 191 -0.58 20.27 -22.70
C LEU A 191 0.41 19.95 -21.57
N LEU A 192 0.34 20.74 -20.50
CA LEU A 192 1.00 20.44 -19.24
C LEU A 192 0.08 19.55 -18.40
N GLN A 193 0.68 18.54 -17.77
CA GLN A 193 0.00 17.70 -16.78
C GLN A 193 0.00 18.44 -15.44
N LEU A 194 -1.08 18.32 -14.67
CA LEU A 194 -1.17 18.93 -13.35
C LEU A 194 -0.14 18.30 -12.39
N ASP A 195 0.77 19.12 -11.88
CA ASP A 195 1.67 18.71 -10.79
C ASP A 195 0.93 18.83 -9.45
N TYR A 196 0.45 17.70 -8.95
CA TYR A 196 -0.28 17.62 -7.68
C TYR A 196 0.51 18.14 -6.49
N ARG A 197 1.84 18.00 -6.50
CA ARG A 197 2.68 18.44 -5.39
C ARG A 197 2.72 19.96 -5.36
N GLU A 198 3.05 20.58 -6.48
CA GLU A 198 3.09 22.03 -6.60
C GLU A 198 1.71 22.65 -6.32
N PHE A 199 0.66 22.07 -6.89
CA PHE A 199 -0.71 22.51 -6.65
C PHE A 199 -1.10 22.44 -5.16
N SER A 200 -0.74 21.35 -4.46
CA SER A 200 -0.94 21.22 -3.01
C SER A 200 -0.20 22.29 -2.21
N HIS A 201 1.06 22.58 -2.55
CA HIS A 201 1.83 23.64 -1.90
C HIS A 201 1.21 25.02 -2.13
N GLN A 202 0.69 25.29 -3.33
CA GLN A 202 0.01 26.55 -3.63
C GLN A 202 -1.28 26.71 -2.81
N LEU A 203 -2.05 25.63 -2.62
CA LEU A 203 -3.22 25.66 -1.74
C LEU A 203 -2.86 25.96 -0.28
N GLU A 204 -1.80 25.34 0.24
CA GLU A 204 -1.33 25.62 1.61
C GLU A 204 -0.81 27.06 1.74
N GLN A 205 0.06 27.51 0.84
CA GLN A 205 0.71 28.82 0.95
C GLN A 205 -0.20 29.99 0.60
N HIS A 206 -0.92 29.91 -0.53
CA HIS A 206 -1.69 31.04 -1.05
C HIS A 206 -3.11 31.09 -0.49
N ILE A 207 -3.65 29.97 0.01
CA ILE A 207 -4.98 29.93 0.61
C ILE A 207 -4.88 29.79 2.13
N ARG A 208 -4.46 28.64 2.65
CA ARG A 208 -4.51 28.40 4.10
C ARG A 208 -3.64 29.40 4.88
N ASP A 209 -2.33 29.37 4.67
CA ASP A 209 -1.37 30.13 5.47
C ASP A 209 -1.62 31.63 5.36
N LYS A 210 -1.90 32.11 4.13
CA LYS A 210 -2.20 33.51 3.86
C LYS A 210 -3.43 34.00 4.61
N TYR A 211 -4.57 33.29 4.50
CA TYR A 211 -5.84 33.79 5.04
C TYR A 211 -6.03 33.46 6.53
N GLU A 212 -5.51 32.34 7.05
CA GLU A 212 -5.50 32.07 8.50
C GLU A 212 -4.61 33.09 9.26
N GLN A 213 -3.54 33.61 8.63
CA GLN A 213 -2.73 34.68 9.23
C GLN A 213 -3.39 36.05 9.14
N GLN A 214 -4.11 36.35 8.06
CA GLN A 214 -4.80 37.63 7.87
C GLN A 214 -6.03 37.77 8.76
N ASN A 215 -6.76 36.68 8.99
CA ASN A 215 -7.99 36.69 9.76
C ASN A 215 -7.98 35.54 10.79
N PRO A 216 -7.70 35.82 12.08
CA PRO A 216 -7.64 34.79 13.11
C PRO A 216 -9.02 34.19 13.47
N ASN A 217 -10.11 34.80 12.98
CA ASN A 217 -11.47 34.32 13.19
C ASN A 217 -11.90 33.26 12.16
N ILE A 218 -10.98 32.83 11.29
CA ILE A 218 -11.24 31.75 10.34
C ILE A 218 -10.25 30.60 10.46
N LYS A 219 -10.70 29.44 10.01
CA LYS A 219 -9.88 28.24 9.86
C LYS A 219 -10.18 27.58 8.53
N ILE A 220 -9.14 27.06 7.86
CA ILE A 220 -9.27 26.57 6.49
C ILE A 220 -9.00 25.07 6.45
N HIS A 221 -9.99 24.34 5.95
CA HIS A 221 -9.99 22.89 5.78
C HIS A 221 -9.99 22.55 4.29
N ILE A 222 -8.96 21.84 3.82
CA ILE A 222 -8.78 21.58 2.38
C ILE A 222 -8.81 20.08 2.16
N ILE A 223 -9.76 19.62 1.36
CA ILE A 223 -9.94 18.21 1.02
C ILE A 223 -10.04 18.03 -0.49
N GLY A 224 -9.87 16.80 -0.95
CA GLY A 224 -9.96 16.45 -2.35
C GLY A 224 -8.76 15.64 -2.82
N PHE A 225 -8.94 14.96 -3.94
CA PHE A 225 -7.97 14.00 -4.44
C PHE A 225 -6.60 14.65 -4.69
N ALA A 226 -6.54 15.76 -5.42
CA ALA A 226 -5.28 16.45 -5.70
C ALA A 226 -4.49 16.82 -4.42
N LYS A 227 -5.18 17.27 -3.37
CA LYS A 227 -4.57 17.60 -2.08
C LYS A 227 -4.02 16.36 -1.36
N LYS A 228 -4.81 15.29 -1.30
CA LYS A 228 -4.39 13.98 -0.75
C LYS A 228 -3.12 13.47 -1.44
N VAL A 229 -3.06 13.57 -2.77
CA VAL A 229 -1.89 13.15 -3.56
C VAL A 229 -0.67 14.01 -3.25
N GLY A 230 -0.83 15.34 -3.17
CA GLY A 230 0.27 16.24 -2.82
C GLY A 230 0.89 15.91 -1.46
N ASP A 231 0.07 15.68 -0.44
CA ASP A 231 0.54 15.30 0.90
C ASP A 231 1.24 13.94 0.91
N LEU A 232 0.75 12.98 0.12
CA LEU A 232 1.40 11.69 -0.04
C LEU A 232 2.79 11.83 -0.68
N ILE A 233 2.93 12.68 -1.72
CA ILE A 233 4.21 12.94 -2.39
C ILE A 233 5.22 13.58 -1.43
N ASP A 234 4.80 14.54 -0.60
CA ASP A 234 5.70 15.13 0.40
C ASP A 234 6.16 14.10 1.43
N GLY A 235 5.26 13.18 1.82
CA GLY A 235 5.62 12.02 2.64
C GLY A 235 6.70 11.12 2.02
N LEU A 236 6.78 11.02 0.69
CA LEU A 236 7.78 10.18 -0.01
C LEU A 236 9.21 10.65 0.24
N ILE A 237 9.45 11.95 0.46
CA ILE A 237 10.78 12.46 0.81
C ILE A 237 11.23 11.88 2.16
N GLY A 238 10.29 11.70 3.09
CA GLY A 238 10.55 11.01 4.37
C GLY A 238 11.07 9.58 4.17
N VAL A 239 10.58 8.85 3.16
CA VAL A 239 11.01 7.47 2.88
C VAL A 239 12.51 7.38 2.57
N ALA A 240 13.02 8.29 1.74
CA ALA A 240 14.44 8.33 1.41
C ALA A 240 15.30 8.62 2.65
N MET A 241 14.81 9.48 3.56
CA MET A 241 15.46 9.73 4.85
C MET A 241 15.48 8.46 5.72
N PHE A 242 14.37 7.74 5.84
CA PHE A 242 14.33 6.48 6.60
C PHE A 242 15.25 5.42 5.99
N PHE A 243 15.34 5.32 4.66
CA PHE A 243 16.31 4.44 4.00
C PHE A 243 17.75 4.81 4.38
N ALA A 244 18.11 6.11 4.36
CA ALA A 244 19.43 6.57 4.76
C ALA A 244 19.74 6.28 6.25
N VAL A 245 18.76 6.47 7.14
CA VAL A 245 18.87 6.14 8.57
C VAL A 245 19.05 4.63 8.76
N ALA A 246 18.25 3.79 8.10
CA ALA A 246 18.36 2.35 8.16
C ALA A 246 19.71 1.85 7.64
N LEU A 247 20.24 2.47 6.58
CA LEU A 247 21.58 2.20 6.06
C LEU A 247 22.65 2.55 7.11
N GLY A 248 22.54 3.71 7.77
CA GLY A 248 23.44 4.12 8.84
C GLY A 248 23.42 3.17 10.03
N ILE A 249 22.23 2.78 10.49
CA ILE A 249 22.06 1.79 11.57
C ILE A 249 22.67 0.45 11.16
N THR A 250 22.36 -0.03 9.97
CA THR A 250 22.88 -1.30 9.43
C THR A 250 24.39 -1.27 9.35
N PHE A 251 24.98 -0.16 8.89
CA PHE A 251 26.43 0.02 8.83
C PHE A 251 27.08 -0.08 10.21
N VAL A 252 26.53 0.60 11.22
CA VAL A 252 27.05 0.56 12.60
C VAL A 252 26.91 -0.84 13.21
N LEU A 253 25.75 -1.48 13.05
CA LEU A 253 25.51 -2.83 13.54
C LEU A 253 26.43 -3.84 12.86
N LEU A 254 26.61 -3.74 11.54
CA LEU A 254 27.46 -4.63 10.77
C LEU A 254 28.95 -4.42 11.09
N LEU A 255 29.38 -3.18 11.32
CA LEU A 255 30.72 -2.87 11.78
C LEU A 255 31.00 -3.51 13.14
N ARG A 256 30.02 -3.45 14.06
CA ARG A 256 30.13 -4.07 15.38
C ARG A 256 30.05 -5.59 15.33
N PHE A 257 29.34 -6.18 14.37
CA PHE A 257 29.30 -7.62 14.17
C PHE A 257 30.62 -8.14 13.56
N THR A 258 31.04 -7.57 12.43
CA THR A 258 32.21 -8.05 11.68
C THR A 258 33.54 -7.62 12.31
N HIS A 259 33.56 -6.58 13.15
CA HIS A 259 34.78 -5.96 13.68
C HIS A 259 35.80 -5.56 12.57
N CYS A 260 35.32 -5.32 11.34
CA CYS A 260 36.17 -4.97 10.21
C CYS A 260 35.47 -4.01 9.25
N ILE A 261 36.05 -2.82 9.10
CA ILE A 261 35.55 -1.80 8.18
C ILE A 261 35.58 -2.25 6.72
N ARG A 262 36.59 -3.04 6.31
CA ARG A 262 36.72 -3.51 4.92
C ARG A 262 35.59 -4.45 4.54
N SER A 263 35.26 -5.38 5.43
CA SER A 263 34.19 -6.36 5.20
C SER A 263 32.81 -5.73 5.29
N THR A 264 32.64 -4.78 6.22
CA THR A 264 31.41 -3.97 6.34
C THR A 264 31.16 -3.17 5.06
N LEU A 265 32.17 -2.42 4.60
CA LEU A 265 32.09 -1.65 3.36
C LEU A 265 31.87 -2.55 2.16
N ALA A 266 32.53 -3.70 2.07
CA ALA A 266 32.31 -4.65 0.97
C ALA A 266 30.85 -5.10 0.89
N VAL A 267 30.26 -5.52 2.01
CA VAL A 267 28.84 -5.95 2.06
C VAL A 267 27.90 -4.80 1.67
N VAL A 268 28.02 -3.65 2.33
CA VAL A 268 27.15 -2.49 2.06
C VAL A 268 27.30 -2.04 0.61
N PHE A 269 28.52 -1.95 0.08
CA PHE A 269 28.78 -1.57 -1.31
C PHE A 269 28.16 -2.56 -2.30
N THR A 270 28.35 -3.86 -2.12
CA THR A 270 27.76 -4.86 -3.03
C THR A 270 26.24 -4.87 -2.98
N THR A 271 25.65 -4.62 -1.81
CA THR A 271 24.20 -4.50 -1.67
C THR A 271 23.67 -3.22 -2.29
N LEU A 272 24.37 -2.08 -2.18
CA LEU A 272 23.98 -0.84 -2.86
C LEU A 272 24.06 -0.96 -4.39
N ILE A 273 25.03 -1.71 -4.91
CA ILE A 273 25.06 -2.08 -6.33
C ILE A 273 23.79 -2.84 -6.70
N ALA A 274 23.35 -3.80 -5.86
CA ALA A 274 22.13 -4.56 -6.11
C ALA A 274 20.89 -3.66 -6.20
N VAL A 275 20.75 -2.70 -5.28
CA VAL A 275 19.67 -1.71 -5.30
C VAL A 275 19.74 -0.84 -6.55
N GLY A 276 20.93 -0.33 -6.91
CA GLY A 276 21.10 0.47 -8.12
C GLY A 276 20.77 -0.30 -9.40
N TRP A 277 21.16 -1.57 -9.48
CA TRP A 277 20.82 -2.44 -10.60
C TRP A 277 19.33 -2.73 -10.68
N GLN A 278 18.67 -2.98 -9.55
CA GLN A 278 17.23 -3.16 -9.48
C GLN A 278 16.49 -1.92 -9.97
N LEU A 279 16.85 -0.72 -9.51
CA LEU A 279 16.26 0.54 -9.97
C LEU A 279 16.50 0.79 -11.47
N GLY A 280 17.72 0.52 -11.96
CA GLY A 280 18.04 0.68 -13.38
C GLY A 280 17.26 -0.29 -14.27
N LEU A 281 17.07 -1.53 -13.82
CA LEU A 281 16.26 -2.53 -14.52
C LEU A 281 14.77 -2.19 -14.49
N LEU A 282 14.26 -1.61 -13.40
CA LEU A 282 12.88 -1.10 -13.34
C LEU A 282 12.62 -0.04 -14.42
N ASN A 283 13.53 0.93 -14.56
CA ASN A 283 13.41 1.95 -15.61
C ASN A 283 13.38 1.33 -17.02
N LEU A 284 14.23 0.34 -17.27
CA LEU A 284 14.31 -0.35 -18.56
C LEU A 284 13.04 -1.14 -18.89
N MET A 285 12.31 -1.59 -17.87
CA MET A 285 11.00 -2.25 -18.03
C MET A 285 9.87 -1.24 -18.21
N GLY A 286 10.13 0.07 -18.16
CA GLY A 286 9.13 1.13 -18.25
C GLY A 286 8.39 1.39 -16.94
N PHE A 287 8.88 0.86 -15.82
CA PHE A 287 8.28 1.07 -14.50
C PHE A 287 8.86 2.31 -13.82
N GLY A 288 7.98 3.11 -13.20
CA GLY A 288 8.35 4.20 -12.30
C GLY A 288 8.51 3.71 -10.86
N ILE A 289 8.69 4.66 -9.94
CA ILE A 289 8.55 4.38 -8.50
C ILE A 289 7.25 4.99 -8.03
N ASP A 290 6.32 4.13 -7.66
CA ASP A 290 5.11 4.49 -6.91
C ASP A 290 5.36 4.30 -5.40
N PRO A 291 4.47 4.82 -4.53
CA PRO A 291 4.63 4.72 -3.08
C PRO A 291 4.78 3.29 -2.55
N TYR A 292 4.26 2.26 -3.25
CA TYR A 292 4.36 0.86 -2.85
C TYR A 292 5.63 0.19 -3.40
N SER A 293 5.99 0.43 -4.67
CA SER A 293 7.22 -0.11 -5.24
C SER A 293 8.49 0.49 -4.61
N MET A 294 8.38 1.64 -3.93
CA MET A 294 9.47 2.24 -3.14
C MET A 294 9.98 1.33 -2.01
N LEU A 295 9.19 0.35 -1.58
CA LEU A 295 9.61 -0.65 -0.57
C LEU A 295 10.60 -1.67 -1.13
N VAL A 296 10.56 -1.92 -2.43
CA VAL A 296 11.36 -2.96 -3.07
C VAL A 296 12.86 -2.70 -2.91
N PRO A 297 13.40 -1.50 -3.22
CA PRO A 297 14.79 -1.16 -2.93
C PRO A 297 15.23 -1.49 -1.50
N PHE A 298 14.36 -1.22 -0.53
CA PHE A 298 14.65 -1.51 0.86
C PHE A 298 14.69 -3.02 1.14
N LEU A 299 13.73 -3.79 0.62
CA LEU A 299 13.72 -5.24 0.75
C LEU A 299 14.94 -5.88 0.09
N VAL A 300 15.32 -5.40 -1.10
CA VAL A 300 16.53 -5.83 -1.81
C VAL A 300 17.77 -5.51 -0.98
N PHE A 301 17.82 -4.32 -0.36
CA PHE A 301 18.89 -3.96 0.57
C PHE A 301 18.93 -4.91 1.77
N ALA A 302 17.78 -5.15 2.42
CA ALA A 302 17.65 -6.02 3.57
C ALA A 302 18.11 -7.46 3.28
N ILE A 303 17.58 -8.08 2.23
CA ILE A 303 17.92 -9.44 1.79
C ILE A 303 19.41 -9.49 1.42
N GLY A 304 19.92 -8.48 0.70
CA GLY A 304 21.32 -8.40 0.32
C GLY A 304 22.26 -8.33 1.53
N ILE A 305 21.94 -7.51 2.54
CA ILE A 305 22.69 -7.48 3.81
C ILE A 305 22.64 -8.85 4.50
N SER A 306 21.47 -9.51 4.54
CA SER A 306 21.32 -10.83 5.15
C SER A 306 22.28 -11.86 4.53
N HIS A 307 22.26 -12.03 3.20
CA HIS A 307 23.19 -12.94 2.52
C HIS A 307 24.64 -12.48 2.60
N GLY A 308 24.89 -11.17 2.55
CA GLY A 308 26.23 -10.61 2.67
C GLY A 308 26.87 -10.95 4.01
N VAL A 309 26.10 -10.87 5.10
CA VAL A 309 26.51 -11.29 6.44
C VAL A 309 26.81 -12.79 6.47
N GLN A 310 25.96 -13.63 5.88
CA GLN A 310 26.18 -15.08 5.82
C GLN A 310 27.49 -15.41 5.10
N VAL A 311 27.74 -14.77 3.96
CA VAL A 311 28.97 -14.92 3.17
C VAL A 311 30.20 -14.48 3.96
N VAL A 312 30.20 -13.27 4.52
CA VAL A 312 31.34 -12.75 5.29
C VAL A 312 31.62 -13.61 6.53
N ASN A 313 30.58 -14.03 7.25
CA ASN A 313 30.71 -14.92 8.40
C ASN A 313 31.30 -16.28 7.98
N GLY A 314 30.85 -16.86 6.87
CA GLY A 314 31.42 -18.09 6.32
C GLY A 314 32.89 -17.97 5.92
N ILE A 315 33.28 -16.82 5.34
CA ILE A 315 34.68 -16.51 5.01
C ILE A 315 35.51 -16.35 6.30
N ALA A 316 34.98 -15.71 7.34
CA ALA A 316 35.66 -15.55 8.62
C ALA A 316 35.96 -16.89 9.30
N ILE A 317 34.95 -17.78 9.34
CA ILE A 317 35.10 -19.14 9.87
C ILE A 317 36.13 -19.92 9.03
N SER A 318 36.04 -19.88 7.69
CA SER A 318 36.96 -20.60 6.81
C SER A 318 38.40 -20.08 6.91
N SER A 319 38.57 -18.79 7.16
CA SER A 319 39.87 -18.13 7.31
C SER A 319 40.67 -18.61 8.52
N SER A 320 40.00 -19.15 9.54
CA SER A 320 40.68 -19.75 10.69
C SER A 320 41.50 -20.99 10.32
N THR A 321 41.05 -21.74 9.31
CA THR A 321 41.61 -23.03 8.85
C THR A 321 42.40 -22.94 7.54
N SER A 322 42.29 -21.83 6.80
CA SER A 322 42.88 -21.67 5.47
C SER A 322 44.17 -20.86 5.48
N VAL A 323 45.09 -21.16 4.57
CA VAL A 323 46.40 -20.48 4.46
C VAL A 323 46.29 -19.06 3.87
N ASN A 324 45.36 -18.81 2.94
CA ASN A 324 45.27 -17.55 2.19
C ASN A 324 43.82 -17.03 2.06
N PRO A 325 43.58 -15.71 1.92
CA PRO A 325 42.23 -15.14 1.77
C PRO A 325 41.44 -15.71 0.59
N LEU A 326 42.13 -16.08 -0.49
CA LEU A 326 41.52 -16.71 -1.66
C LEU A 326 40.98 -18.11 -1.36
N SER A 327 41.72 -18.92 -0.60
CA SER A 327 41.26 -20.27 -0.26
C SER A 327 40.11 -20.22 0.75
N ALA A 328 40.14 -19.28 1.70
CA ALA A 328 39.01 -19.01 2.59
C ALA A 328 37.73 -18.68 1.81
N ALA A 329 37.83 -17.75 0.84
CA ALA A 329 36.69 -17.33 0.03
C ALA A 329 36.12 -18.46 -0.82
N ARG A 330 36.98 -19.31 -1.42
CA ARG A 330 36.55 -20.49 -2.19
C ARG A 330 35.85 -21.53 -1.31
N MET A 331 36.35 -21.79 -0.11
CA MET A 331 35.73 -22.73 0.83
C MET A 331 34.35 -22.24 1.28
N ALA A 332 34.25 -20.96 1.67
CA ALA A 332 32.98 -20.35 2.05
C ALA A 332 31.97 -20.36 0.89
N PHE A 333 32.41 -20.00 -0.32
CA PHE A 333 31.57 -20.05 -1.53
C PHE A 333 31.01 -21.45 -1.77
N ARG A 334 31.84 -22.49 -1.72
CA ARG A 334 31.36 -23.88 -1.93
C ARG A 334 30.34 -24.33 -0.88
N GLN A 335 30.46 -23.86 0.37
CA GLN A 335 29.53 -24.20 1.44
C GLN A 335 28.21 -23.43 1.33
N LEU A 336 28.25 -22.15 0.95
CA LEU A 336 27.09 -21.26 1.02
C LEU A 336 26.37 -21.06 -0.33
N PHE A 337 26.99 -21.42 -1.46
CA PHE A 337 26.41 -21.20 -2.78
C PHE A 337 25.08 -21.95 -2.97
N VAL A 338 25.03 -23.24 -2.62
CA VAL A 338 23.79 -24.03 -2.79
C VAL A 338 22.68 -23.56 -1.85
N PRO A 339 22.91 -23.42 -0.52
CA PRO A 339 21.87 -22.90 0.37
C PRO A 339 21.43 -21.49 0.02
N GLY A 340 22.37 -20.60 -0.34
CA GLY A 340 22.06 -19.22 -0.73
C GLY A 340 21.30 -19.11 -2.05
N MET A 341 21.61 -19.95 -3.04
CA MET A 341 20.86 -20.00 -4.31
C MET A 341 19.42 -20.46 -4.08
N VAL A 342 19.22 -21.48 -3.23
CA VAL A 342 17.88 -22.00 -2.91
C VAL A 342 17.06 -20.96 -2.18
N ALA A 343 17.64 -20.33 -1.15
CA ALA A 343 17.03 -19.23 -0.41
C ALA A 343 16.54 -18.12 -1.36
N LEU A 344 17.46 -17.53 -2.13
CA LEU A 344 17.15 -16.47 -3.09
C LEU A 344 16.17 -16.91 -4.19
N SER A 345 16.24 -18.16 -4.65
CA SER A 345 15.27 -18.66 -5.64
C SER A 345 13.90 -18.85 -5.03
N SER A 346 13.82 -19.28 -3.76
CA SER A 346 12.57 -19.40 -3.02
C SER A 346 11.93 -18.03 -2.81
N ASP A 347 12.72 -17.02 -2.49
CA ASP A 347 12.26 -15.62 -2.37
C ASP A 347 11.72 -15.09 -3.70
N ALA A 348 12.48 -15.26 -4.78
CA ALA A 348 12.06 -14.80 -6.11
C ALA A 348 10.76 -15.49 -6.55
N VAL A 349 10.62 -16.81 -6.34
CA VAL A 349 9.38 -17.51 -6.67
C VAL A 349 8.25 -17.08 -5.73
N GLY A 350 8.52 -16.86 -4.44
CA GLY A 350 7.56 -16.28 -3.50
C GLY A 350 7.00 -14.94 -4.01
N PHE A 351 7.86 -14.04 -4.47
CA PHE A 351 7.41 -12.77 -5.08
C PHE A 351 6.66 -12.97 -6.38
N ILE A 352 7.06 -13.90 -7.24
CA ILE A 352 6.34 -14.20 -8.49
C ILE A 352 4.90 -14.64 -8.21
N THR A 353 4.62 -15.33 -7.10
CA THR A 353 3.24 -15.74 -6.78
C THR A 353 2.30 -14.56 -6.51
N LEU A 354 2.82 -13.38 -6.17
CA LEU A 354 2.01 -12.15 -6.05
C LEU A 354 1.43 -11.69 -7.39
N LEU A 355 1.97 -12.16 -8.53
CA LEU A 355 1.42 -11.88 -9.86
C LEU A 355 0.02 -12.48 -10.09
N LEU A 356 -0.39 -13.41 -9.23
CA LEU A 356 -1.75 -13.96 -9.24
C LEU A 356 -2.80 -12.94 -8.82
N ILE A 357 -2.39 -11.83 -8.20
CA ILE A 357 -3.30 -10.76 -7.80
C ILE A 357 -3.47 -9.79 -8.98
N ASP A 358 -4.73 -9.55 -9.35
CA ASP A 358 -5.10 -8.76 -10.52
C ASP A 358 -5.13 -7.24 -10.22
N ILE A 359 -4.07 -6.74 -9.58
CA ILE A 359 -3.88 -5.32 -9.24
C ILE A 359 -2.52 -4.86 -9.77
N GLY A 360 -2.49 -3.77 -10.54
CA GLY A 360 -1.31 -3.30 -11.27
C GLY A 360 -0.11 -3.02 -10.37
N VAL A 361 -0.32 -2.28 -9.28
CA VAL A 361 0.74 -1.96 -8.30
C VAL A 361 1.35 -3.21 -7.65
N ILE A 362 0.53 -4.20 -7.27
CA ILE A 362 1.04 -5.44 -6.66
C ILE A 362 1.88 -6.24 -7.67
N ARG A 363 1.52 -6.21 -8.95
CA ARG A 363 2.31 -6.86 -10.01
C ARG A 363 3.64 -6.15 -10.24
N GLU A 364 3.65 -4.82 -10.28
CA GLU A 364 4.89 -4.04 -10.39
C GLU A 364 5.81 -4.29 -9.19
N LEU A 365 5.26 -4.32 -7.97
CA LEU A 365 5.95 -4.71 -6.75
C LEU A 365 6.56 -6.12 -6.86
N ALA A 366 5.77 -7.09 -7.32
CA ALA A 366 6.17 -8.49 -7.48
C ALA A 366 7.33 -8.65 -8.46
N ILE A 367 7.24 -8.00 -9.64
CA ILE A 367 8.29 -8.03 -10.66
C ILE A 367 9.55 -7.35 -10.12
N GLY A 368 9.40 -6.15 -9.54
CA GLY A 368 10.52 -5.40 -8.98
C GLY A 368 11.26 -6.19 -7.90
N ALA A 369 10.54 -6.80 -6.97
CA ALA A 369 11.12 -7.60 -5.90
C ALA A 369 11.80 -8.87 -6.45
N SER A 370 11.18 -9.56 -7.40
CA SER A 370 11.76 -10.76 -8.04
C SER A 370 13.05 -10.44 -8.80
N VAL A 371 13.06 -9.34 -9.56
CA VAL A 371 14.26 -8.86 -10.27
C VAL A 371 15.33 -8.44 -9.27
N GLY A 372 14.96 -7.73 -8.21
CA GLY A 372 15.87 -7.35 -7.15
C GLY A 372 16.56 -8.55 -6.49
N VAL A 373 15.81 -9.59 -6.14
CA VAL A 373 16.36 -10.84 -5.61
C VAL A 373 17.26 -11.55 -6.62
N ALA A 374 16.87 -11.60 -7.89
CA ALA A 374 17.71 -12.17 -8.94
C ALA A 374 19.06 -11.43 -9.07
N VAL A 375 19.05 -10.10 -8.90
CA VAL A 375 20.27 -9.29 -8.87
C VAL A 375 21.14 -9.62 -7.66
N ILE A 376 20.57 -9.89 -6.48
CA ILE A 376 21.32 -10.27 -5.27
C ILE A 376 22.14 -11.56 -5.48
N ILE A 377 21.64 -12.50 -6.30
CA ILE A 377 22.41 -13.70 -6.69
C ILE A 377 23.72 -13.29 -7.39
N LEU A 378 23.68 -12.28 -8.25
CA LEU A 378 24.86 -11.81 -8.98
C LEU A 378 25.78 -10.96 -8.10
N THR A 379 25.23 -10.07 -7.29
CA THR A 379 26.02 -9.09 -6.52
C THR A 379 26.55 -9.67 -5.21
N ASN A 380 25.72 -10.36 -4.43
CA ASN A 380 26.05 -10.77 -3.07
C ASN A 380 26.48 -12.24 -3.00
N LEU A 381 25.89 -13.13 -3.81
CA LEU A 381 26.30 -14.54 -3.82
C LEU A 381 27.58 -14.76 -4.66
N ILE A 382 27.77 -14.00 -5.75
CA ILE A 382 28.93 -14.15 -6.65
C ILE A 382 29.97 -13.04 -6.44
N PHE A 383 29.60 -11.77 -6.60
CA PHE A 383 30.57 -10.68 -6.63
C PHE A 383 31.18 -10.36 -5.26
N LEU A 384 30.42 -10.39 -4.16
CA LEU A 384 30.94 -10.13 -2.81
C LEU A 384 32.10 -11.08 -2.39
N PRO A 385 32.02 -12.42 -2.54
CA PRO A 385 33.15 -13.31 -2.30
C PRO A 385 34.40 -12.94 -3.12
N VAL A 386 34.23 -12.47 -4.36
CA VAL A 386 35.33 -12.02 -5.21
C VAL A 386 35.99 -10.77 -4.64
N VAL A 387 35.21 -9.77 -4.23
CA VAL A 387 35.70 -8.53 -3.60
C VAL A 387 36.46 -8.84 -2.31
N VAL A 388 35.89 -9.66 -1.43
CA VAL A 388 36.53 -10.06 -0.16
C VAL A 388 37.80 -10.87 -0.40
N SER A 389 37.88 -11.65 -1.50
CA SER A 389 39.09 -12.40 -1.86
C SER A 389 40.30 -11.50 -2.18
N TYR A 390 40.10 -10.24 -2.57
CA TYR A 390 41.16 -9.25 -2.79
C TYR A 390 41.45 -8.43 -1.53
N LEU A 391 40.40 -7.96 -0.84
CA LEU A 391 40.55 -7.11 0.34
C LEU A 391 41.10 -7.85 1.56
N GLY A 392 40.79 -9.15 1.66
CA GLY A 392 41.01 -9.97 2.85
C GLY A 392 40.18 -9.50 4.05
N LEU A 393 40.19 -10.31 5.12
CA LEU A 393 39.62 -9.93 6.41
C LEU A 393 40.68 -9.22 7.27
N GLY A 394 40.27 -8.20 8.03
CA GLY A 394 41.15 -7.52 8.98
C GLY A 394 41.59 -8.45 10.13
N LYS A 395 42.76 -8.18 10.72
CA LYS A 395 43.32 -8.97 11.84
C LYS A 395 42.35 -9.09 13.02
N SER A 396 41.66 -8.00 13.38
CA SER A 396 40.69 -7.95 14.48
C SER A 396 39.48 -8.87 14.25
N ALA A 397 38.98 -9.00 13.02
CA ALA A 397 37.89 -9.92 12.69
C ALA A 397 38.32 -11.39 12.79
N LEU A 398 39.55 -11.69 12.38
CA LEU A 398 40.13 -13.03 12.46
C LEU A 398 40.37 -13.46 13.92
N GLU A 399 40.90 -12.56 14.74
CA GLU A 399 41.09 -12.78 16.18
C GLU A 399 39.76 -12.97 16.90
N TYR A 400 38.75 -12.15 16.58
CA TYR A 400 37.41 -12.30 17.12
C TYR A 400 36.78 -13.64 16.75
N SER A 401 36.84 -14.05 15.47
CA SER A 401 36.30 -15.33 15.02
C SER A 401 36.95 -16.51 15.76
N ARG A 402 38.29 -16.53 15.85
CA ARG A 402 39.05 -17.57 16.58
C ARG A 402 38.69 -17.64 18.06
N ASN A 403 38.63 -16.48 18.73
CA ASN A 403 38.25 -16.41 20.14
C ASN A 403 36.79 -16.81 20.37
N SER A 404 35.90 -16.54 19.40
CA SER A 404 34.49 -16.89 19.48
C SER A 404 34.21 -18.39 19.26
N ASP A 405 35.07 -19.09 18.51
CA ASP A 405 35.00 -20.54 18.35
C ASP A 405 35.46 -21.25 19.63
N GLN A 406 36.51 -20.74 20.27
CA GLN A 406 37.08 -21.30 21.49
C GLN A 406 36.24 -21.00 22.76
N ARG A 407 35.55 -19.86 22.82
CA ARG A 407 34.68 -19.53 23.96
C ARG A 407 33.38 -20.33 23.95
N GLU A 408 33.03 -20.94 25.07
CA GLU A 408 31.70 -21.52 25.25
C GLU A 408 30.66 -20.40 25.43
N SER A 409 29.69 -20.35 24.53
CA SER A 409 28.55 -19.45 24.67
C SER A 409 27.55 -20.03 25.66
N LYS A 410 27.39 -19.39 26.83
CA LYS A 410 26.35 -19.76 27.81
C LYS A 410 24.95 -19.69 27.19
N LEU A 411 24.66 -18.61 26.46
CA LEU A 411 23.40 -18.42 25.73
C LEU A 411 23.18 -19.49 24.66
N GLY A 412 24.21 -19.83 23.89
CA GLY A 412 24.13 -20.90 22.89
C GLY A 412 23.82 -22.26 23.51
N ARG A 413 24.31 -22.55 24.72
CA ARG A 413 24.07 -23.81 25.42
C ARG A 413 22.68 -23.87 26.06
N VAL A 414 22.13 -22.73 26.45
CA VAL A 414 20.72 -22.64 26.85
C VAL A 414 19.81 -22.90 25.64
N PHE A 415 20.05 -22.21 24.52
CA PHE A 415 19.24 -22.38 23.31
C PHE A 415 19.40 -23.75 22.66
N SER A 416 20.54 -24.42 22.80
CA SER A 416 20.66 -25.81 22.34
C SER A 416 19.71 -26.75 23.09
N GLY A 417 19.29 -26.37 24.31
CA GLY A 417 18.26 -27.06 25.09
C GLY A 417 16.93 -27.23 24.34
N PHE A 418 16.58 -26.37 23.38
CA PHE A 418 15.36 -26.52 22.57
C PHE A 418 15.34 -27.79 21.72
N ALA A 419 16.51 -28.35 21.38
CA ALA A 419 16.64 -29.64 20.70
C ALA A 419 16.63 -30.86 21.65
N SER A 420 16.53 -30.63 22.96
CA SER A 420 16.58 -31.70 23.96
C SER A 420 15.22 -32.37 24.16
N SER A 421 15.25 -33.63 24.59
CA SER A 421 14.04 -34.42 24.86
C SER A 421 13.12 -33.84 25.96
N LYS A 422 13.64 -32.96 26.82
CA LYS A 422 12.85 -32.33 27.90
C LYS A 422 12.13 -31.07 27.44
N VAL A 423 12.77 -30.24 26.61
CA VAL A 423 12.25 -28.91 26.23
C VAL A 423 11.53 -28.93 24.88
N ALA A 424 11.92 -29.83 23.97
CA ALA A 424 11.28 -29.95 22.65
C ALA A 424 9.77 -30.21 22.73
N PRO A 425 9.24 -31.13 23.57
CA PRO A 425 7.78 -31.34 23.67
C PRO A 425 7.04 -30.09 24.14
N VAL A 426 7.58 -29.41 25.16
CA VAL A 426 6.98 -28.18 25.72
C VAL A 426 6.95 -27.08 24.65
N SER A 427 8.01 -26.94 23.87
CA SER A 427 8.09 -25.94 22.80
C SER A 427 7.05 -26.19 21.71
N VAL A 428 6.83 -27.45 21.32
CA VAL A 428 5.79 -27.81 20.32
C VAL A 428 4.39 -27.55 20.88
N VAL A 429 4.12 -27.89 22.14
CA VAL A 429 2.81 -27.61 22.77
C VAL A 429 2.54 -26.10 22.83
N LEU A 430 3.53 -25.30 23.25
CA LEU A 430 3.41 -23.84 23.25
C LEU A 430 3.19 -23.28 21.84
N ALA A 431 3.86 -23.82 20.83
CA ALA A 431 3.65 -23.44 19.43
C ALA A 431 2.24 -23.78 18.94
N ILE A 432 1.67 -24.92 19.34
CA ILE A 432 0.28 -25.30 19.02
C ILE A 432 -0.70 -24.34 19.71
N ILE A 433 -0.48 -24.00 20.97
CA ILE A 433 -1.33 -23.03 21.71
C ILE A 433 -1.26 -21.66 21.03
N ALA A 434 -0.06 -21.18 20.71
CA ALA A 434 0.14 -19.92 20.02
C ALA A 434 -0.50 -19.93 18.61
N GLY A 435 -0.39 -21.03 17.87
CA GLY A 435 -1.04 -21.20 16.58
C GLY A 435 -2.57 -21.22 16.70
N GLY A 436 -3.11 -21.90 17.71
CA GLY A 436 -4.54 -21.90 18.02
C GLY A 436 -5.06 -20.51 18.40
N PHE A 437 -4.29 -19.75 19.20
CA PHE A 437 -4.57 -18.35 19.48
C PHE A 437 -4.53 -17.50 18.22
N GLY A 438 -3.52 -17.68 17.36
CA GLY A 438 -3.38 -16.97 16.10
C GLY A 438 -4.56 -17.19 15.17
N VAL A 439 -5.03 -18.44 15.05
CA VAL A 439 -6.24 -18.78 14.27
C VAL A 439 -7.49 -18.19 14.90
N TRP A 440 -7.68 -18.34 16.21
CA TRP A 440 -8.87 -17.85 16.90
C TRP A 440 -8.99 -16.33 16.83
N TYR A 441 -7.93 -15.60 17.14
CA TYR A 441 -7.95 -14.15 17.15
C TYR A 441 -7.86 -13.56 15.73
N GLY A 442 -7.16 -14.24 14.81
CA GLY A 442 -7.07 -13.87 13.40
C GLY A 442 -8.40 -13.92 12.64
N GLN A 443 -9.45 -14.56 13.18
CA GLN A 443 -10.82 -14.50 12.62
C GLN A 443 -11.42 -13.09 12.66
N ASN A 444 -10.89 -12.20 13.50
CA ASN A 444 -11.33 -10.80 13.57
C ASN A 444 -10.65 -9.92 12.50
N LEU A 445 -9.81 -10.48 11.64
CA LEU A 445 -9.15 -9.76 10.57
C LEU A 445 -10.18 -9.32 9.52
N GLN A 446 -10.19 -8.03 9.22
CA GLN A 446 -11.10 -7.44 8.23
C GLN A 446 -10.34 -7.11 6.95
N ILE A 447 -11.07 -7.13 5.84
CA ILE A 447 -10.56 -6.83 4.49
C ILE A 447 -11.00 -5.42 4.13
N GLY A 448 -10.07 -4.61 3.64
CA GLY A 448 -10.26 -3.18 3.38
C GLY A 448 -9.85 -2.29 4.54
N ASP A 449 -10.21 -1.02 4.44
CA ASP A 449 -9.83 0.01 5.40
C ASP A 449 -10.76 0.09 6.62
N LEU A 450 -10.17 0.44 7.77
CA LEU A 450 -10.82 0.46 9.09
C LEU A 450 -10.89 1.85 9.71
N ASP A 451 -10.09 2.77 9.19
CA ASP A 451 -10.05 4.17 9.62
C ASP A 451 -10.91 5.02 8.68
N GLN A 452 -11.34 6.20 9.14
CA GLN A 452 -12.02 7.21 8.30
C GLN A 452 -11.00 8.16 7.66
N GLY A 453 -11.39 8.87 6.60
CA GLY A 453 -10.53 9.83 5.89
C GLY A 453 -9.73 9.26 4.72
N ALA A 454 -8.48 9.68 4.56
CA ALA A 454 -7.52 9.07 3.64
C ALA A 454 -6.70 8.01 4.40
N PRO A 455 -6.90 6.71 4.12
CA PRO A 455 -6.24 5.63 4.87
C PRO A 455 -4.73 5.51 4.61
N GLU A 456 -4.22 6.20 3.59
CA GLU A 456 -2.79 6.28 3.28
C GLU A 456 -2.05 7.24 4.21
N LEU A 457 -2.78 8.18 4.81
CA LEU A 457 -2.28 9.16 5.77
C LEU A 457 -2.69 8.76 7.19
N ARG A 458 -1.96 9.27 8.19
CA ARG A 458 -2.32 9.00 9.59
C ARG A 458 -3.63 9.69 9.98
N PRO A 459 -4.38 9.16 10.97
CA PRO A 459 -5.60 9.80 11.46
C PRO A 459 -5.38 11.24 11.96
N ASP A 460 -4.19 11.54 12.50
CA ASP A 460 -3.78 12.87 12.98
C ASP A 460 -3.17 13.78 11.90
N SER A 461 -3.14 13.33 10.63
CA SER A 461 -2.66 14.14 9.52
C SER A 461 -3.60 15.32 9.23
N ARG A 462 -3.04 16.43 8.74
CA ARG A 462 -3.81 17.65 8.43
C ARG A 462 -4.99 17.35 7.49
N TYR A 463 -4.76 16.59 6.42
CA TYR A 463 -5.81 16.18 5.50
C TYR A 463 -6.94 15.40 6.18
N ASN A 464 -6.63 14.43 7.04
CA ASN A 464 -7.66 13.62 7.71
C ASN A 464 -8.46 14.43 8.74
N LEU A 465 -7.82 15.37 9.44
CA LEU A 465 -8.51 16.31 10.32
C LEU A 465 -9.45 17.24 9.54
N ASP A 466 -9.05 17.68 8.36
CA ASP A 466 -9.88 18.53 7.50
C ASP A 466 -11.05 17.73 6.89
N ASN A 467 -10.83 16.47 6.53
CA ASN A 467 -11.87 15.58 6.04
C ASN A 467 -12.90 15.23 7.14
N ASP A 468 -12.45 14.95 8.35
CA ASP A 468 -13.33 14.73 9.51
C ASP A 468 -14.20 15.97 9.79
N PHE A 469 -13.63 17.17 9.70
CA PHE A 469 -14.39 18.41 9.82
C PHE A 469 -15.51 18.50 8.76
N VAL A 470 -15.22 18.19 7.50
CA VAL A 470 -16.24 18.24 6.43
C VAL A 470 -17.33 17.19 6.66
N ILE A 471 -16.96 15.95 7.02
CA ILE A 471 -17.92 14.87 7.29
C ILE A 471 -18.88 15.24 8.43
N GLN A 472 -18.39 15.89 9.49
CA GLN A 472 -19.21 16.23 10.66
C GLN A 472 -20.17 17.42 10.43
N ASN A 473 -19.84 18.31 9.49
CA ASN A 473 -20.55 19.59 9.33
C ASN A 473 -21.40 19.67 8.05
N TYR A 474 -21.12 18.83 7.05
CA TYR A 474 -21.81 18.82 5.75
C TYR A 474 -22.54 17.50 5.52
N SER A 475 -23.51 17.51 4.61
CA SER A 475 -24.31 16.34 4.21
C SER A 475 -23.80 15.66 2.94
N THR A 476 -22.73 16.19 2.34
CA THR A 476 -22.07 15.64 1.15
C THR A 476 -20.61 15.33 1.48
N SER A 477 -20.29 14.06 1.61
CA SER A 477 -18.93 13.59 1.87
C SER A 477 -18.08 13.56 0.59
N SER A 478 -16.81 13.20 0.76
CA SER A 478 -15.87 12.88 -0.31
C SER A 478 -15.97 11.41 -0.76
N ASP A 479 -16.62 10.54 0.03
CA ASP A 479 -16.79 9.11 -0.24
C ASP A 479 -18.10 8.88 -1.00
N VAL A 480 -17.99 8.73 -2.33
CA VAL A 480 -19.14 8.65 -3.23
C VAL A 480 -19.17 7.29 -3.92
N LEU A 481 -20.28 6.58 -3.74
CA LEU A 481 -20.64 5.41 -4.52
C LEU A 481 -21.57 5.84 -5.66
N VAL A 482 -21.19 5.54 -6.89
CA VAL A 482 -21.99 5.84 -8.08
C VAL A 482 -22.64 4.57 -8.57
N VAL A 483 -23.98 4.55 -8.59
CA VAL A 483 -24.77 3.48 -9.22
C VAL A 483 -25.20 3.97 -10.59
N MET A 484 -24.83 3.24 -11.63
CA MET A 484 -25.14 3.59 -13.02
C MET A 484 -26.46 2.97 -13.43
N VAL A 485 -27.44 3.80 -13.80
CA VAL A 485 -28.73 3.31 -14.32
C VAL A 485 -28.69 3.35 -15.84
N LYS A 486 -28.47 2.19 -16.44
CA LYS A 486 -28.40 2.00 -17.89
C LYS A 486 -29.79 1.75 -18.46
N THR A 487 -30.08 2.41 -19.57
CA THR A 487 -31.34 2.30 -20.33
C THR A 487 -31.05 2.30 -21.83
N ALA A 488 -32.08 2.10 -22.65
CA ALA A 488 -31.99 2.44 -24.07
C ALA A 488 -31.81 3.96 -24.25
N SER A 489 -31.28 4.39 -25.40
CA SER A 489 -31.15 5.82 -25.72
C SER A 489 -32.49 6.55 -25.58
N GLU A 490 -32.44 7.76 -25.05
CA GLU A 490 -33.57 8.65 -24.75
C GLU A 490 -34.62 8.05 -23.81
N SER A 491 -34.26 7.05 -22.98
CA SER A 491 -35.22 6.32 -22.14
C SER A 491 -35.03 6.52 -20.64
N CYS A 492 -33.96 7.19 -20.18
CA CYS A 492 -33.71 7.44 -18.77
C CYS A 492 -34.82 8.26 -18.07
N SER A 493 -35.56 9.09 -18.83
CA SER A 493 -36.65 9.94 -18.34
C SER A 493 -38.01 9.25 -18.31
N ARG A 494 -38.11 7.96 -18.68
CA ARG A 494 -39.37 7.23 -18.65
C ARG A 494 -39.81 6.96 -17.21
N TYR A 495 -41.12 7.06 -16.96
CA TYR A 495 -41.67 6.87 -15.61
C TYR A 495 -41.23 5.57 -14.92
N PRO A 496 -41.24 4.38 -15.56
CA PRO A 496 -40.80 3.15 -14.89
C PRO A 496 -39.33 3.19 -14.45
N VAL A 497 -38.46 3.86 -15.23
CA VAL A 497 -37.04 4.02 -14.89
C VAL A 497 -36.92 4.98 -13.70
N MET A 498 -37.58 6.13 -13.76
CA MET A 498 -37.53 7.11 -12.67
C MET A 498 -38.16 6.60 -11.37
N GLU A 499 -39.23 5.81 -11.44
CA GLU A 499 -39.83 5.13 -10.29
C GLU A 499 -38.85 4.12 -9.68
N ALA A 500 -38.17 3.32 -10.51
CA ALA A 500 -37.17 2.38 -10.01
C ALA A 500 -35.94 3.11 -9.40
N MET A 501 -35.52 4.23 -9.98
CA MET A 501 -34.47 5.09 -9.42
C MET A 501 -34.89 5.72 -8.09
N ASP A 502 -36.16 6.10 -7.97
CA ASP A 502 -36.74 6.65 -6.73
C ASP A 502 -36.77 5.61 -5.61
N ASP A 503 -37.21 4.39 -5.93
CA ASP A 503 -37.21 3.26 -5.01
C ASP A 503 -35.80 2.95 -4.51
N LEU A 504 -34.80 2.98 -5.40
CA LEU A 504 -33.39 2.82 -5.02
C LEU A 504 -32.93 3.97 -4.12
N THR A 505 -33.26 5.21 -4.48
CA THR A 505 -32.91 6.41 -3.70
C THR A 505 -33.44 6.27 -2.27
N TRP A 506 -34.72 5.94 -2.11
CA TRP A 506 -35.34 5.70 -0.81
C TRP A 506 -34.67 4.56 -0.03
N LYS A 507 -34.38 3.44 -0.71
CA LYS A 507 -33.69 2.29 -0.09
C LYS A 507 -32.32 2.69 0.44
N MET A 508 -31.54 3.43 -0.34
CA MET A 508 -30.18 3.84 0.02
C MET A 508 -30.17 4.89 1.13
N GLU A 509 -31.08 5.87 1.13
CA GLU A 509 -31.21 6.84 2.23
C GLU A 509 -31.54 6.19 3.58
N ASN A 510 -32.17 5.02 3.57
CA ASN A 510 -32.49 4.24 4.77
C ASN A 510 -31.46 3.12 5.05
N THR A 511 -30.37 3.06 4.29
CA THR A 511 -29.30 2.08 4.48
C THR A 511 -28.26 2.64 5.46
N PRO A 512 -27.87 1.90 6.51
CA PRO A 512 -26.86 2.35 7.46
C PRO A 512 -25.55 2.74 6.77
N GLY A 513 -24.97 3.86 7.17
CA GLY A 513 -23.72 4.38 6.60
C GLY A 513 -23.87 5.26 5.35
N VAL A 514 -25.10 5.43 4.84
CA VAL A 514 -25.41 6.40 3.78
C VAL A 514 -25.81 7.74 4.40
N GLN A 515 -25.18 8.83 3.99
CA GLN A 515 -25.50 10.19 4.43
C GLN A 515 -26.60 10.84 3.60
N SER A 516 -26.49 10.74 2.28
CA SER A 516 -27.44 11.33 1.34
C SER A 516 -27.36 10.66 -0.02
N VAL A 517 -28.42 10.80 -0.82
CA VAL A 517 -28.48 10.26 -2.17
C VAL A 517 -28.99 11.33 -3.12
N ILE A 518 -28.30 11.51 -4.24
CA ILE A 518 -28.67 12.49 -5.26
C ILE A 518 -28.83 11.77 -6.59
N SER A 519 -29.97 11.97 -7.24
CA SER A 519 -30.23 11.49 -8.59
C SER A 519 -31.08 12.48 -9.37
N MET A 520 -31.25 12.22 -10.67
CA MET A 520 -32.15 12.99 -11.53
C MET A 520 -33.60 13.04 -10.97
N VAL A 521 -34.01 12.00 -10.22
CA VAL A 521 -35.33 11.94 -9.55
C VAL A 521 -35.47 13.00 -8.48
N THR A 522 -34.43 13.20 -7.65
CA THR A 522 -34.41 14.21 -6.60
C THR A 522 -34.68 15.60 -7.18
N VAL A 523 -34.02 15.93 -8.30
CA VAL A 523 -34.21 17.21 -8.99
C VAL A 523 -35.60 17.29 -9.63
N SER A 524 -36.05 16.23 -10.31
CA SER A 524 -37.36 16.18 -10.96
C SER A 524 -38.51 16.45 -9.98
N LYS A 525 -38.54 15.78 -8.83
CA LYS A 525 -39.57 16.00 -7.80
C LYS A 525 -39.56 17.43 -7.29
N GLN A 526 -38.38 18.02 -7.10
CA GLN A 526 -38.24 19.41 -6.67
C GLN A 526 -38.74 20.39 -7.74
N VAL A 527 -38.46 20.14 -9.03
CA VAL A 527 -38.97 20.96 -10.13
C VAL A 527 -40.48 20.83 -10.26
N ILE A 528 -41.05 19.62 -10.17
CA ILE A 528 -42.51 19.42 -10.23
C ILE A 528 -43.21 20.14 -9.08
N LYS A 529 -42.72 19.99 -7.85
CA LYS A 529 -43.20 20.76 -6.69
C LYS A 529 -43.12 22.27 -6.96
N GLY A 530 -41.98 22.74 -7.48
CA GLY A 530 -41.79 24.14 -7.85
C GLY A 530 -42.83 24.63 -8.85
N MET A 531 -43.08 23.87 -9.91
CA MET A 531 -44.07 24.16 -10.97
C MET A 531 -45.53 24.08 -10.50
N ASN A 532 -45.78 23.58 -9.29
CA ASN A 532 -47.10 23.47 -8.70
C ASN A 532 -47.18 24.28 -7.39
N GLU A 533 -46.84 25.57 -7.45
CA GLU A 533 -46.97 26.53 -6.35
C GLU A 533 -46.19 26.14 -5.08
N GLY A 534 -45.13 25.33 -5.22
CA GLY A 534 -44.35 24.82 -4.08
C GLY A 534 -45.10 23.80 -3.20
N ASN A 535 -46.25 23.30 -3.65
CA ASN A 535 -47.10 22.42 -2.84
C ASN A 535 -46.46 21.03 -2.67
N LEU A 536 -46.19 20.66 -1.42
CA LEU A 536 -45.56 19.39 -1.03
C LEU A 536 -46.29 18.14 -1.56
N LYS A 537 -47.61 18.21 -1.83
CA LYS A 537 -48.35 17.09 -2.42
C LYS A 537 -47.90 16.73 -3.84
N TRP A 538 -47.25 17.68 -4.53
CA TRP A 538 -46.71 17.52 -5.88
C TRP A 538 -45.23 17.12 -5.88
N GLU A 539 -44.63 16.87 -4.71
CA GLU A 539 -43.27 16.33 -4.58
C GLU A 539 -43.24 14.82 -4.91
N ALA A 540 -43.73 14.49 -6.11
CA ALA A 540 -43.88 13.13 -6.61
C ALA A 540 -43.60 13.11 -8.11
N LEU A 541 -43.25 11.93 -8.62
CA LEU A 541 -43.02 11.73 -10.06
C LEU A 541 -44.34 11.80 -10.84
N SER A 542 -44.34 12.58 -11.92
CA SER A 542 -45.48 12.65 -12.84
C SER A 542 -45.48 11.46 -13.79
N ARG A 543 -46.65 10.84 -13.99
CA ARG A 543 -46.84 9.81 -15.03
C ARG A 543 -46.93 10.39 -16.44
N ASN A 544 -47.04 11.71 -16.57
CA ASN A 544 -47.08 12.39 -17.87
C ASN A 544 -45.64 12.58 -18.39
N PRO A 545 -45.28 12.01 -19.56
CA PRO A 545 -43.94 12.12 -20.12
C PRO A 545 -43.47 13.55 -20.38
N ASP A 546 -44.37 14.46 -20.79
CA ASP A 546 -44.01 15.84 -21.10
C ASP A 546 -43.60 16.61 -19.84
N VAL A 547 -44.35 16.40 -18.75
CA VAL A 547 -44.04 16.98 -17.43
C VAL A 547 -42.73 16.40 -16.90
N LEU A 548 -42.54 15.10 -17.07
CA LEU A 548 -41.35 14.40 -16.58
C LEU A 548 -40.09 14.86 -17.34
N ASN A 549 -40.16 14.94 -18.66
CA ASN A 549 -39.09 15.48 -19.52
C ASN A 549 -38.76 16.94 -19.19
N ASN A 550 -39.77 17.78 -18.93
CA ASN A 550 -39.54 19.15 -18.52
C ASN A 550 -38.88 19.23 -17.13
N SER A 551 -39.26 18.34 -16.21
CA SER A 551 -38.76 18.36 -14.83
C SER A 551 -37.28 18.00 -14.70
N ILE A 552 -36.74 17.20 -15.62
CA ILE A 552 -35.34 16.79 -15.62
C ILE A 552 -34.42 17.79 -16.33
N ALA A 553 -34.96 18.81 -16.99
CA ALA A 553 -34.18 19.81 -17.73
C ALA A 553 -33.22 20.63 -16.85
N ARG A 554 -33.36 20.57 -15.52
CA ARG A 554 -32.47 21.20 -14.54
C ARG A 554 -31.56 20.19 -13.80
N ALA A 555 -31.63 18.91 -14.15
CA ALA A 555 -30.83 17.84 -13.54
C ALA A 555 -29.46 17.70 -14.24
N ASP A 556 -28.79 18.83 -14.47
CA ASP A 556 -27.49 18.87 -15.14
C ASP A 556 -26.49 17.95 -14.43
N SER A 557 -25.69 17.22 -15.21
CA SER A 557 -24.69 16.24 -14.75
C SER A 557 -25.25 15.00 -14.02
N LEU A 558 -26.57 14.78 -13.99
CA LEU A 558 -27.21 13.59 -13.42
C LEU A 558 -27.79 12.63 -14.48
N TYR A 559 -27.47 12.87 -15.74
CA TYR A 559 -27.71 12.00 -16.89
C TYR A 559 -26.76 12.40 -18.03
N ASN A 560 -26.50 11.48 -18.96
CA ASN A 560 -25.69 11.76 -20.15
C ASN A 560 -26.52 12.39 -21.28
N ALA A 561 -25.84 12.94 -22.30
CA ALA A 561 -26.49 13.74 -23.33
C ALA A 561 -27.60 13.01 -24.12
N ASP A 562 -27.47 11.69 -24.30
CA ASP A 562 -28.46 10.87 -24.98
C ASP A 562 -29.46 10.19 -24.04
N CYS A 563 -29.42 10.49 -22.72
CA CYS A 563 -30.32 9.94 -21.71
C CYS A 563 -30.41 8.40 -21.79
N SER A 564 -29.27 7.75 -22.05
CA SER A 564 -29.11 6.29 -21.96
C SER A 564 -28.52 5.88 -20.61
N LEU A 565 -27.88 6.80 -19.88
CA LEU A 565 -27.25 6.57 -18.59
C LEU A 565 -27.63 7.66 -17.60
N ALA A 566 -28.08 7.29 -16.40
CA ALA A 566 -28.35 8.21 -15.30
C ALA A 566 -27.65 7.74 -14.02
N PRO A 567 -26.64 8.45 -13.50
CA PRO A 567 -26.00 8.12 -12.24
C PRO A 567 -26.90 8.43 -11.03
N VAL A 568 -26.90 7.53 -10.05
CA VAL A 568 -27.37 7.76 -8.68
C VAL A 568 -26.13 7.89 -7.80
N LEU A 569 -25.93 9.07 -7.22
CA LEU A 569 -24.78 9.40 -6.37
C LEU A 569 -25.15 9.14 -4.92
N VAL A 570 -24.51 8.18 -4.29
CA VAL A 570 -24.71 7.79 -2.90
C VAL A 570 -23.52 8.29 -2.09
N PHE A 571 -23.73 9.28 -1.22
CA PHE A 571 -22.71 9.82 -0.34
C PHE A 571 -22.66 9.00 0.95
N LEU A 572 -21.49 8.44 1.26
CA LEU A 572 -21.29 7.57 2.42
C LEU A 572 -20.67 8.36 3.58
N GLU A 573 -20.89 7.90 4.81
CA GLU A 573 -20.31 8.52 6.00
C GLU A 573 -18.80 8.29 6.11
N ASP A 574 -18.33 7.17 5.57
CA ASP A 574 -16.93 6.80 5.45
C ASP A 574 -16.74 5.71 4.37
N HIS A 575 -15.49 5.40 4.10
CA HIS A 575 -15.06 4.32 3.20
C HIS A 575 -14.69 3.03 3.96
N LYS A 576 -15.13 2.86 5.22
CA LYS A 576 -14.79 1.63 5.95
C LYS A 576 -15.37 0.42 5.23
N ALA A 577 -14.65 -0.70 5.33
CA ALA A 577 -15.06 -1.96 4.73
C ALA A 577 -16.52 -2.35 5.04
N GLN A 578 -16.97 -2.15 6.28
CA GLN A 578 -18.34 -2.46 6.70
C GLN A 578 -19.38 -1.57 6.00
N THR A 579 -19.11 -0.26 5.89
CA THR A 579 -19.98 0.73 5.25
C THR A 579 -20.10 0.44 3.75
N LEU A 580 -18.96 0.20 3.09
CA LEU A 580 -18.91 -0.15 1.69
C LEU A 580 -19.69 -1.44 1.39
N ASN A 581 -19.44 -2.52 2.15
CA ASN A 581 -20.15 -3.78 1.97
C ASN A 581 -21.66 -3.60 2.17
N THR A 582 -22.08 -2.87 3.21
CA THR A 582 -23.51 -2.62 3.48
C THR A 582 -24.19 -1.88 2.33
N ALA A 583 -23.52 -0.86 1.77
CA ALA A 583 -24.05 -0.09 0.65
C ALA A 583 -24.08 -0.90 -0.65
N ILE A 584 -23.02 -1.65 -0.96
CA ILE A 584 -22.95 -2.52 -2.14
C ILE A 584 -23.98 -3.64 -2.07
N ASP A 585 -24.07 -4.36 -0.94
CA ASP A 585 -25.05 -5.43 -0.72
C ASP A 585 -26.49 -4.92 -0.92
N ALA A 586 -26.78 -3.69 -0.49
CA ALA A 586 -28.09 -3.06 -0.68
C ALA A 586 -28.39 -2.79 -2.16
N VAL A 587 -27.41 -2.29 -2.92
CA VAL A 587 -27.55 -2.04 -4.36
C VAL A 587 -27.62 -3.36 -5.14
N GLU A 588 -26.80 -4.35 -4.80
CA GLU A 588 -26.82 -5.67 -5.44
C GLU A 588 -28.14 -6.38 -5.25
N ALA A 589 -28.64 -6.41 -4.01
CA ALA A 589 -29.95 -7.00 -3.70
C ALA A 589 -31.07 -6.28 -4.47
N PHE A 590 -31.00 -4.95 -4.56
CA PHE A 590 -31.97 -4.18 -5.33
C PHE A 590 -31.89 -4.45 -6.83
N ALA A 591 -30.68 -4.47 -7.40
CA ALA A 591 -30.44 -4.75 -8.80
C ALA A 591 -30.91 -6.17 -9.18
N ALA A 592 -30.66 -7.16 -8.31
CA ALA A 592 -31.12 -8.53 -8.52
C ALA A 592 -32.66 -8.65 -8.55
N GLU A 593 -33.38 -7.80 -7.82
CA GLU A 593 -34.85 -7.78 -7.78
C GLU A 593 -35.47 -6.94 -8.91
N ARG A 594 -34.88 -5.78 -9.22
CA ARG A 594 -35.52 -4.75 -10.05
C ARG A 594 -34.95 -4.61 -11.46
N ASN A 595 -33.83 -5.24 -11.80
CA ASN A 595 -33.29 -5.20 -13.17
C ASN A 595 -34.27 -5.81 -14.17
N THR A 596 -34.43 -5.14 -15.31
CA THR A 596 -35.28 -5.58 -16.42
C THR A 596 -34.51 -5.48 -17.75
N ASP A 597 -35.16 -5.87 -18.85
CA ASP A 597 -34.61 -5.64 -20.19
C ASP A 597 -34.61 -4.15 -20.58
N ASP A 598 -35.47 -3.34 -19.95
CA ASP A 598 -35.63 -1.90 -20.26
C ASP A 598 -34.63 -1.02 -19.50
N TYR A 599 -34.24 -1.43 -18.28
CA TYR A 599 -33.27 -0.71 -17.45
C TYR A 599 -32.48 -1.64 -16.53
N GLN A 600 -31.21 -1.29 -16.32
CA GLN A 600 -30.28 -2.06 -15.50
C GLN A 600 -29.54 -1.13 -14.52
N PHE A 601 -29.53 -1.51 -13.26
CA PHE A 601 -28.66 -0.96 -12.24
C PHE A 601 -27.31 -1.66 -12.32
N LEU A 602 -26.34 -0.96 -12.90
CA LEU A 602 -24.95 -1.40 -13.00
C LEU A 602 -24.19 -0.83 -11.81
N LEU A 603 -23.57 -1.73 -11.06
CA LEU A 603 -22.89 -1.37 -9.83
C LEU A 603 -21.56 -0.65 -10.07
N ALA A 604 -21.32 0.27 -9.13
CA ALA A 604 -20.04 0.74 -8.63
C ALA A 604 -19.11 1.43 -9.63
N SER A 605 -19.29 2.74 -9.70
CA SER A 605 -18.23 3.71 -10.00
C SER A 605 -18.04 4.64 -8.79
N GLY A 606 -17.20 5.66 -8.91
CA GLY A 606 -16.79 6.53 -7.81
C GLY A 606 -15.70 5.90 -6.94
N ASN A 607 -15.09 6.70 -6.05
CA ASN A 607 -14.01 6.24 -5.19
C ASN A 607 -14.45 5.10 -4.26
N ALA A 608 -15.64 5.18 -3.67
CA ALA A 608 -16.17 4.12 -2.82
C ALA A 608 -16.43 2.81 -3.60
N GLY A 609 -16.92 2.91 -4.85
CA GLY A 609 -17.12 1.75 -5.72
C GLY A 609 -15.81 1.07 -6.14
N ILE A 610 -14.79 1.87 -6.45
CA ILE A 610 -13.43 1.38 -6.75
C ILE A 610 -12.84 0.65 -5.55
N GLU A 611 -13.02 1.18 -4.35
CA GLU A 611 -12.50 0.59 -3.12
C GLU A 611 -13.23 -0.72 -2.77
N ALA A 612 -14.56 -0.77 -2.92
CA ALA A 612 -15.32 -1.99 -2.75
C ALA A 612 -14.87 -3.10 -3.73
N ALA A 613 -14.71 -2.78 -5.02
CA ALA A 613 -14.17 -3.70 -6.03
C ALA A 613 -12.78 -4.22 -5.64
N THR A 614 -11.95 -3.35 -5.08
CA THR A 614 -10.60 -3.70 -4.63
C THR A 614 -10.65 -4.67 -3.45
N ASN A 615 -11.54 -4.42 -2.49
CA ASN A 615 -11.74 -5.28 -1.32
C ASN A 615 -12.23 -6.68 -1.72
N GLU A 616 -13.17 -6.78 -2.67
CA GLU A 616 -13.65 -8.07 -3.20
C GLU A 616 -12.52 -8.88 -3.86
N VAL A 617 -11.71 -8.25 -4.73
CA VAL A 617 -10.57 -8.90 -5.39
C VAL A 617 -9.53 -9.38 -4.37
N ILE A 618 -9.26 -8.57 -3.34
CA ILE A 618 -8.34 -8.93 -2.27
C ILE A 618 -8.87 -10.12 -1.48
N ALA A 619 -10.17 -10.12 -1.13
CA ALA A 619 -10.80 -11.22 -0.39
C ALA A 619 -10.71 -12.56 -1.11
N GLU A 620 -10.97 -12.57 -2.42
CA GLU A 620 -10.83 -13.79 -3.22
C GLU A 620 -9.36 -14.22 -3.36
N SER A 621 -8.46 -13.24 -3.51
CA SER A 621 -7.05 -13.48 -3.86
C SER A 621 -6.17 -13.81 -2.65
N GLU A 622 -6.49 -13.35 -1.44
CA GLU A 622 -5.65 -13.51 -0.25
C GLU A 622 -5.33 -14.99 0.00
N THR A 623 -6.37 -15.82 0.12
CA THR A 623 -6.19 -17.25 0.41
C THR A 623 -5.47 -17.97 -0.73
N ARG A 624 -5.80 -17.64 -1.99
CA ARG A 624 -5.17 -18.22 -3.18
C ARG A 624 -3.67 -17.88 -3.22
N MET A 625 -3.32 -16.63 -2.92
CA MET A 625 -1.95 -16.14 -2.85
C MET A 625 -1.17 -16.84 -1.73
N LEU A 626 -1.72 -16.90 -0.51
CA LEU A 626 -1.05 -17.57 0.61
C LEU A 626 -0.77 -19.04 0.31
N ILE A 627 -1.73 -19.76 -0.26
CA ILE A 627 -1.55 -21.16 -0.67
C ILE A 627 -0.45 -21.26 -1.73
N ALA A 628 -0.44 -20.38 -2.73
CA ALA A 628 0.56 -20.38 -3.79
C ALA A 628 1.98 -20.10 -3.26
N VAL A 629 2.16 -19.10 -2.40
CA VAL A 629 3.43 -18.78 -1.74
C VAL A 629 3.94 -20.00 -0.97
N TYR A 630 3.11 -20.56 -0.07
CA TYR A 630 3.53 -21.71 0.74
C TYR A 630 3.81 -22.95 -0.12
N ALA A 631 3.01 -23.22 -1.14
CA ALA A 631 3.25 -24.33 -2.06
C ALA A 631 4.60 -24.18 -2.78
N ALA A 632 4.93 -22.98 -3.25
CA ALA A 632 6.20 -22.71 -3.91
C ALA A 632 7.40 -22.89 -2.95
N VAL A 633 7.31 -22.33 -1.73
CA VAL A 633 8.39 -22.45 -0.73
C VAL A 633 8.55 -23.90 -0.27
N ILE A 634 7.46 -24.63 -0.04
CA ILE A 634 7.47 -26.07 0.26
C ILE A 634 8.14 -26.85 -0.86
N PHE A 635 7.78 -26.57 -2.11
CA PHE A 635 8.37 -27.22 -3.28
C PHE A 635 9.88 -26.98 -3.37
N MET A 636 10.35 -25.73 -3.17
CA MET A 636 11.77 -25.39 -3.18
C MET A 636 12.54 -26.06 -2.03
N CYS A 637 11.95 -26.09 -0.83
CA CYS A 637 12.53 -26.80 0.33
C CYS A 637 12.63 -28.32 0.08
N LEU A 638 11.58 -28.92 -0.50
CA LEU A 638 11.57 -30.35 -0.86
C LEU A 638 12.61 -30.67 -1.93
N LEU A 639 12.75 -29.82 -2.95
CA LEU A 639 13.76 -29.99 -4.00
C LEU A 639 15.18 -29.99 -3.41
N THR A 640 15.40 -29.13 -2.42
CA THR A 640 16.71 -28.90 -1.79
C THR A 640 17.07 -29.99 -0.79
N PHE A 641 16.22 -30.20 0.22
CA PHE A 641 16.51 -31.12 1.31
C PHE A 641 16.10 -32.57 0.99
N ARG A 642 15.25 -32.77 -0.02
CA ARG A 642 14.71 -34.09 -0.41
C ARG A 642 14.12 -34.86 0.76
N SER A 643 13.55 -34.13 1.72
CA SER A 643 13.06 -34.66 2.98
C SER A 643 11.85 -33.86 3.44
N VAL A 644 10.69 -34.53 3.54
CA VAL A 644 9.46 -33.92 4.05
C VAL A 644 9.62 -33.46 5.49
N ALA A 645 10.37 -34.22 6.30
CA ALA A 645 10.66 -33.86 7.68
C ALA A 645 11.49 -32.57 7.78
N ALA A 646 12.50 -32.41 6.92
CA ALA A 646 13.32 -31.19 6.85
C ALA A 646 12.47 -29.97 6.46
N THR A 647 11.66 -30.13 5.42
CA THR A 647 10.74 -29.09 4.95
C THR A 647 9.75 -28.70 6.04
N ALA A 648 9.15 -29.66 6.75
CA ALA A 648 8.24 -29.36 7.85
C ALA A 648 8.92 -28.58 9.00
N CYS A 649 10.17 -28.92 9.34
CA CYS A 649 10.93 -28.18 10.35
C CYS A 649 11.21 -26.72 9.96
N VAL A 650 11.34 -26.42 8.66
CA VAL A 650 11.53 -25.06 8.14
C VAL A 650 10.20 -24.32 8.03
N ILE A 651 9.15 -24.94 7.49
CA ILE A 651 7.90 -24.28 7.13
C ILE A 651 6.97 -24.04 8.34
N LEU A 652 6.87 -24.98 9.28
CA LEU A 652 5.94 -24.85 10.41
C LEU A 652 6.20 -23.60 11.28
N PRO A 653 7.45 -23.21 11.59
CA PRO A 653 7.72 -21.93 12.22
C PRO A 653 7.23 -20.73 11.42
N LEU A 654 7.38 -20.73 10.09
CA LEU A 654 6.90 -19.65 9.23
C LEU A 654 5.36 -19.55 9.23
N VAL A 655 4.68 -20.70 9.18
CA VAL A 655 3.21 -20.76 9.29
C VAL A 655 2.76 -20.16 10.61
N LEU A 656 3.41 -20.53 11.72
CA LEU A 656 3.11 -19.93 13.02
C LEU A 656 3.30 -18.41 13.02
N THR A 657 4.37 -17.90 12.38
CA THR A 657 4.58 -16.45 12.23
C THR A 657 3.44 -15.78 11.49
N SER A 658 2.96 -16.38 10.40
CA SER A 658 1.89 -15.79 9.59
C SER A 658 0.56 -15.77 10.34
N LEU A 659 0.23 -16.85 11.06
CA LEU A 659 -0.97 -16.90 11.90
C LEU A 659 -0.96 -15.85 13.01
N LEU A 660 0.19 -15.68 13.67
CA LEU A 660 0.35 -14.64 14.69
C LEU A 660 0.41 -13.24 14.07
N GLY A 661 0.89 -13.11 12.83
CA GLY A 661 0.87 -11.88 12.07
C GLY A 661 -0.56 -11.42 11.77
N ASN A 662 -1.44 -12.33 11.32
CA ASN A 662 -2.85 -12.04 11.12
C ASN A 662 -3.54 -11.64 12.43
N ALA A 663 -3.23 -12.33 13.53
CA ALA A 663 -3.73 -11.95 14.86
C ALA A 663 -3.23 -10.57 15.31
N LEU A 664 -1.97 -10.22 15.01
CA LEU A 664 -1.42 -8.90 15.30
C LEU A 664 -2.09 -7.80 14.47
N MET A 665 -2.34 -8.06 13.18
CA MET A 665 -3.08 -7.14 12.31
C MET A 665 -4.48 -6.87 12.86
N ALA A 666 -5.21 -7.92 13.23
CA ALA A 666 -6.51 -7.78 13.87
C ALA A 666 -6.43 -7.01 15.20
N PHE A 667 -5.38 -7.23 16.01
CA PHE A 667 -5.21 -6.58 17.31
C PHE A 667 -4.94 -5.07 17.18
N LEU A 668 -4.18 -4.70 16.15
CA LEU A 668 -3.79 -3.31 15.90
C LEU A 668 -4.81 -2.54 15.04
N GLY A 669 -5.90 -3.19 14.60
CA GLY A 669 -6.87 -2.58 13.70
C GLY A 669 -6.29 -2.29 12.32
N ILE A 670 -5.40 -3.16 11.82
CA ILE A 670 -4.83 -3.06 10.47
C ILE A 670 -5.58 -4.04 9.56
N GLY A 671 -6.33 -3.50 8.60
CA GLY A 671 -7.05 -4.32 7.61
C GLY A 671 -6.14 -4.90 6.52
N VAL A 672 -6.63 -5.95 5.86
CA VAL A 672 -6.00 -6.54 4.67
C VAL A 672 -6.41 -5.72 3.45
N LYS A 673 -5.45 -4.97 2.90
CA LYS A 673 -5.64 -4.07 1.75
C LYS A 673 -4.47 -4.16 0.78
N VAL A 674 -4.52 -3.44 -0.33
CA VAL A 674 -3.46 -3.43 -1.37
C VAL A 674 -2.06 -3.24 -0.77
N ALA A 675 -1.97 -2.40 0.26
CA ALA A 675 -0.73 -2.09 0.96
C ALA A 675 -0.20 -3.23 1.85
N THR A 676 -1.07 -3.90 2.59
CA THR A 676 -0.70 -4.83 3.67
C THR A 676 -0.69 -6.27 3.21
N LEU A 677 -1.45 -6.61 2.16
CA LEU A 677 -1.53 -7.95 1.61
C LEU A 677 -0.17 -8.51 1.16
N PRO A 678 0.71 -7.76 0.45
CA PRO A 678 2.01 -8.27 0.09
C PRO A 678 2.93 -8.55 1.29
N VAL A 679 2.74 -7.86 2.43
CA VAL A 679 3.63 -7.99 3.60
C VAL A 679 3.71 -9.41 4.11
N ILE A 680 2.60 -10.15 4.11
CA ILE A 680 2.61 -11.54 4.57
C ILE A 680 3.46 -12.39 3.63
N ALA A 681 3.29 -12.25 2.31
CA ALA A 681 4.12 -12.94 1.33
C ALA A 681 5.60 -12.54 1.44
N LEU A 682 5.88 -11.25 1.63
CA LEU A 682 7.22 -10.71 1.83
C LEU A 682 7.88 -11.29 3.07
N GLY A 683 7.16 -11.35 4.18
CA GLY A 683 7.66 -11.91 5.42
C GLY A 683 7.83 -13.44 5.36
N VAL A 684 7.01 -14.16 4.58
CA VAL A 684 7.18 -15.60 4.34
C VAL A 684 8.41 -15.87 3.47
N GLY A 685 8.60 -15.12 2.39
CA GLY A 685 9.78 -15.19 1.53
C GLY A 685 11.05 -14.99 2.36
N VAL A 686 11.28 -13.77 2.84
CA VAL A 686 12.48 -13.43 3.63
C VAL A 686 12.63 -14.29 4.89
N GLY A 687 11.52 -14.74 5.47
CA GLY A 687 11.51 -15.59 6.66
C GLY A 687 12.08 -16.99 6.44
N VAL A 688 11.96 -17.56 5.22
CA VAL A 688 12.36 -18.95 4.94
C VAL A 688 13.86 -19.13 5.05
N ASP A 689 14.62 -18.10 4.73
CA ASP A 689 16.07 -18.06 4.77
C ASP A 689 16.62 -18.47 6.13
N TYR A 690 16.04 -17.95 7.21
CA TYR A 690 16.48 -18.28 8.56
C TYR A 690 16.40 -19.78 8.82
N GLY A 691 15.29 -20.42 8.40
CA GLY A 691 15.11 -21.85 8.52
C GLY A 691 16.06 -22.65 7.63
N ILE A 692 16.23 -22.23 6.36
CA ILE A 692 17.11 -22.91 5.39
C ILE A 692 18.56 -22.89 5.87
N TYR A 693 19.08 -21.74 6.30
CA TYR A 693 20.46 -21.61 6.77
C TYR A 693 20.72 -22.40 8.06
N ILE A 694 19.80 -22.33 9.04
CA ILE A 694 19.92 -23.10 10.29
C ILE A 694 19.87 -24.60 10.00
N TYR A 695 18.87 -25.07 9.24
CA TYR A 695 18.72 -26.49 8.95
C TYR A 695 19.87 -27.04 8.11
N SER A 696 20.30 -26.34 7.05
CA SER A 696 21.42 -26.78 6.20
C SER A 696 22.71 -26.98 7.00
N ARG A 697 22.98 -26.08 7.97
CA ARG A 697 24.14 -26.22 8.85
C ARG A 697 23.97 -27.33 9.88
N LEU A 698 22.78 -27.46 10.46
CA LEU A 698 22.44 -28.55 11.37
C LEU A 698 22.61 -29.92 10.71
N GLU A 699 22.11 -30.08 9.49
CA GLU A 699 22.23 -31.30 8.70
C GLU A 699 23.69 -31.68 8.48
N THR A 700 24.56 -30.70 8.22
CA THR A 700 25.99 -30.93 8.06
C THR A 700 26.60 -31.58 9.30
N PHE A 701 26.29 -31.09 10.50
CA PHE A 701 26.79 -31.66 11.76
C PHE A 701 26.13 -33.00 12.12
N LEU A 702 24.86 -33.19 11.79
CA LEU A 702 24.18 -34.48 11.96
C LEU A 702 24.80 -35.56 11.08
N ARG A 703 25.16 -35.23 9.84
CA ARG A 703 25.88 -36.14 8.92
C ARG A 703 27.29 -36.49 9.42
N MET A 704 27.94 -35.59 10.18
CA MET A 704 29.21 -35.86 10.87
C MET A 704 29.09 -36.79 12.08
N GLY A 705 27.88 -37.27 12.41
CA GLY A 705 27.67 -38.21 13.51
C GLY A 705 27.48 -37.55 14.88
N MET A 706 27.27 -36.23 14.94
CA MET A 706 26.98 -35.56 16.21
C MET A 706 25.55 -35.87 16.70
N PRO A 707 25.32 -35.94 18.02
CA PRO A 707 23.97 -35.95 18.60
C PRO A 707 23.23 -34.66 18.26
N LEU A 708 21.90 -34.69 18.12
CA LEU A 708 21.09 -33.55 17.66
C LEU A 708 21.33 -32.27 18.47
N GLN A 709 21.32 -32.36 19.80
CA GLN A 709 21.53 -31.19 20.67
C GLN A 709 22.92 -30.58 20.49
N GLU A 710 23.95 -31.40 20.33
CA GLU A 710 25.33 -30.92 20.12
C GLU A 710 25.51 -30.37 18.70
N ALA A 711 24.96 -31.05 17.69
CA ALA A 711 24.92 -30.57 16.32
C ALA A 711 24.24 -29.19 16.23
N TYR A 712 23.15 -28.99 17.00
CA TYR A 712 22.46 -27.71 17.07
C TYR A 712 23.25 -26.65 17.84
N TYR A 713 23.94 -27.01 18.93
CA TYR A 713 24.87 -26.10 19.61
C TYR A 713 25.97 -25.57 18.67
N GLN A 714 26.57 -26.46 17.87
CA GLN A 714 27.56 -26.05 16.87
C GLN A 714 26.95 -25.19 15.76
N THR A 715 25.72 -25.48 15.35
CA THR A 715 24.96 -24.65 14.40
C THR A 715 24.73 -23.24 14.93
N LEU A 716 24.36 -23.11 16.21
CA LEU A 716 24.20 -21.82 16.87
C LEU A 716 25.51 -21.04 16.97
N LYS A 717 26.64 -21.73 17.22
CA LYS A 717 27.97 -21.10 17.28
C LYS A 717 28.42 -20.52 15.93
N SER A 718 28.04 -21.15 14.81
CA SER A 718 28.40 -20.71 13.46
C SER A 718 27.33 -19.84 12.80
N THR A 719 26.25 -20.45 12.33
CA THR A 719 25.27 -19.82 11.45
C THR A 719 24.18 -19.12 12.27
N GLY A 720 23.86 -19.63 13.48
CA GLY A 720 22.86 -19.03 14.35
C GLY A 720 23.19 -17.61 14.79
N LYS A 721 24.47 -17.29 15.06
CA LYS A 721 24.88 -15.90 15.35
C LYS A 721 24.63 -14.96 14.18
N ALA A 722 24.90 -15.41 12.95
CA ALA A 722 24.64 -14.63 11.75
C ALA A 722 23.13 -14.42 11.55
N VAL A 723 22.33 -15.48 11.67
CA VAL A 723 20.85 -15.41 11.58
C VAL A 723 20.25 -14.50 12.65
N PHE A 724 20.71 -14.60 13.89
CA PHE A 724 20.25 -13.75 14.99
C PHE A 724 20.60 -12.26 14.75
N PHE A 725 21.82 -12.00 14.29
CA PHE A 725 22.23 -10.64 13.93
C PHE A 725 21.41 -10.08 12.78
N THR A 726 21.19 -10.87 11.71
CA THR A 726 20.42 -10.41 10.55
C THR A 726 18.98 -10.11 10.93
N GLY A 727 18.31 -10.97 11.70
CA GLY A 727 16.92 -10.72 12.10
C GLY A 727 16.77 -9.43 12.92
N ILE A 728 17.67 -9.17 13.87
CA ILE A 728 17.66 -7.93 14.65
C ILE A 728 18.03 -6.71 13.79
N CYS A 729 19.06 -6.82 12.95
CA CYS A 729 19.50 -5.72 12.11
C CYS A 729 18.39 -5.27 11.15
N LEU A 730 17.70 -6.24 10.54
CA LEU A 730 16.58 -5.96 9.64
C LEU A 730 15.38 -5.41 10.40
N ALA A 731 15.03 -6.00 11.54
CA ALA A 731 13.95 -5.49 12.39
C ALA A 731 14.18 -4.05 12.83
N ILE A 732 15.37 -3.68 13.31
CA ILE A 732 15.67 -2.31 13.72
C ILE A 732 15.64 -1.35 12.52
N GLY A 733 16.20 -1.77 11.38
CA GLY A 733 16.18 -0.96 10.16
C GLY A 733 14.76 -0.64 9.70
N VAL A 734 13.89 -1.66 9.63
CA VAL A 734 12.49 -1.51 9.21
C VAL A 734 11.65 -0.80 10.26
N ALA A 735 11.90 -1.01 11.55
CA ALA A 735 11.16 -0.36 12.64
C ALA A 735 11.22 1.16 12.57
N THR A 736 12.23 1.74 11.90
CA THR A 736 12.28 3.19 11.65
C THR A 736 11.08 3.70 10.83
N TRP A 737 10.46 2.85 10.01
CA TRP A 737 9.30 3.21 9.19
C TRP A 737 8.03 3.44 10.00
N ILE A 738 7.97 2.91 11.23
CA ILE A 738 6.86 3.14 12.16
C ILE A 738 6.68 4.65 12.43
N PHE A 739 7.72 5.46 12.20
CA PHE A 739 7.68 6.92 12.35
C PHE A 739 7.31 7.67 11.05
N SER A 740 6.99 6.97 9.96
CA SER A 740 6.58 7.61 8.71
C SER A 740 5.24 8.33 8.84
N ALA A 741 5.13 9.50 8.21
CA ALA A 741 3.87 10.23 8.07
C ALA A 741 2.88 9.47 7.16
N ILE A 742 3.40 8.60 6.28
CA ILE A 742 2.61 7.72 5.43
C ILE A 742 2.20 6.51 6.28
N LYS A 743 0.89 6.37 6.55
CA LYS A 743 0.35 5.35 7.46
C LYS A 743 0.64 3.95 6.95
N PHE A 744 0.38 3.66 5.68
CA PHE A 744 0.59 2.31 5.18
C PHE A 744 2.07 1.88 5.28
N GLN A 745 3.03 2.80 5.10
CA GLN A 745 4.45 2.52 5.34
C GLN A 745 4.74 2.19 6.80
N ALA A 746 4.10 2.91 7.73
CA ALA A 746 4.22 2.64 9.17
C ALA A 746 3.63 1.26 9.53
N ASP A 747 2.45 0.91 9.00
CA ASP A 747 1.79 -0.38 9.22
C ASP A 747 2.64 -1.53 8.69
N MET A 748 3.15 -1.42 7.46
CA MET A 748 4.08 -2.41 6.89
C MET A 748 5.39 -2.49 7.69
N GLY A 749 5.91 -1.36 8.14
CA GLY A 749 7.11 -1.30 8.96
C GLY A 749 6.96 -2.08 10.26
N LEU A 750 5.82 -1.91 10.93
CA LEU A 750 5.46 -2.67 12.13
C LEU A 750 5.33 -4.16 11.83
N MET A 751 4.58 -4.51 10.78
CA MET A 751 4.33 -5.90 10.41
C MET A 751 5.60 -6.65 10.00
N LEU A 752 6.45 -6.05 9.15
CA LEU A 752 7.74 -6.63 8.76
C LEU A 752 8.69 -6.76 9.95
N THR A 753 8.71 -5.78 10.86
CA THR A 753 9.51 -5.86 12.11
C THR A 753 9.09 -7.08 12.93
N PHE A 754 7.79 -7.27 13.15
CA PHE A 754 7.26 -8.43 13.84
C PHE A 754 7.64 -9.73 13.11
N MET A 755 7.42 -9.80 11.80
CA MET A 755 7.68 -11.00 11.01
C MET A 755 9.17 -11.36 11.00
N PHE A 756 10.09 -10.40 10.85
CA PHE A 756 11.53 -10.67 10.89
C PHE A 756 11.99 -11.18 12.25
N LEU A 757 11.52 -10.58 13.34
CA LEU A 757 11.85 -11.03 14.69
C LEU A 757 11.28 -12.42 14.98
N TRP A 758 10.01 -12.65 14.61
CA TRP A 758 9.34 -13.89 14.92
C TRP A 758 9.77 -15.04 14.00
N ASN A 759 10.05 -14.80 12.72
CA ASN A 759 10.67 -15.81 11.84
C ASN A 759 12.07 -16.20 12.34
N MET A 760 12.89 -15.22 12.74
CA MET A 760 14.20 -15.49 13.34
C MET A 760 14.04 -16.29 14.63
N PHE A 761 13.13 -15.89 15.52
CA PHE A 761 12.86 -16.59 16.76
C PHE A 761 12.36 -18.02 16.50
N GLY A 762 11.40 -18.21 15.61
CA GLY A 762 10.85 -19.50 15.20
C GLY A 762 11.92 -20.45 14.62
N ALA A 763 12.85 -19.93 13.82
CA ALA A 763 13.98 -20.71 13.29
C ALA A 763 14.98 -21.14 14.38
N ILE A 764 15.13 -20.36 15.47
CA ILE A 764 16.04 -20.67 16.58
C ILE A 764 15.36 -21.52 17.67
N TRP A 765 14.03 -21.40 17.81
CA TRP A 765 13.27 -22.04 18.88
C TRP A 765 12.50 -23.27 18.41
N LEU A 766 11.63 -23.12 17.43
CA LEU A 766 10.68 -24.16 17.04
C LEU A 766 11.30 -25.18 16.05
N LEU A 767 12.12 -24.73 15.11
CA LEU A 767 12.82 -25.62 14.17
C LEU A 767 13.61 -26.74 14.87
N PRO A 768 14.52 -26.49 15.85
CA PRO A 768 15.25 -27.55 16.53
C PRO A 768 14.36 -28.47 17.38
N ALA A 769 13.26 -27.92 17.94
CA ALA A 769 12.29 -28.71 18.68
C ALA A 769 11.54 -29.70 17.77
N LEU A 770 11.13 -29.25 16.58
CA LEU A 770 10.53 -30.10 15.55
C LEU A 770 11.53 -31.14 15.03
N ALA A 771 12.80 -30.74 14.84
CA ALA A 771 13.84 -31.64 14.39
C ALA A 771 14.05 -32.83 15.34
N HIS A 772 13.82 -32.65 16.65
CA HIS A 772 13.88 -33.73 17.63
C HIS A 772 12.91 -34.89 17.32
N PHE A 773 11.70 -34.56 16.84
CA PHE A 773 10.66 -35.55 16.56
C PHE A 773 10.67 -36.05 15.12
N LEU A 774 10.95 -35.15 14.17
CA LEU A 774 10.79 -35.42 12.73
C LEU A 774 12.07 -35.94 12.08
N ILE A 775 13.25 -35.51 12.56
CA ILE A 775 14.53 -35.92 11.98
C ILE A 775 15.06 -37.13 12.74
N LYS A 776 15.39 -38.19 11.99
CA LYS A 776 16.05 -39.39 12.51
C LYS A 776 17.54 -39.34 12.14
N PRO A 777 18.45 -38.96 13.06
CA PRO A 777 19.87 -38.78 12.76
C PRO A 777 20.53 -40.03 12.18
N GLU A 778 20.07 -41.21 12.59
CA GLU A 778 20.56 -42.52 12.13
C GLU A 778 20.38 -42.71 10.61
N LYS A 779 19.26 -42.24 10.04
CA LYS A 779 18.99 -42.34 8.60
C LYS A 779 19.87 -41.40 7.77
N LEU A 780 20.23 -40.23 8.32
CA LEU A 780 21.12 -39.28 7.66
C LEU A 780 22.56 -39.81 7.58
N ARG A 781 23.03 -40.49 8.63
CA ARG A 781 24.37 -41.12 8.66
C ARG A 781 24.53 -42.21 7.58
N ALA A 782 23.49 -43.02 7.36
CA ALA A 782 23.49 -44.11 6.37
C ALA A 782 23.51 -43.63 4.91
N SER A 783 23.20 -42.36 4.64
CA SER A 783 23.19 -41.78 3.28
C SER A 783 24.55 -41.24 2.81
N THR A 784 25.57 -41.31 3.66
CA THR A 784 26.94 -40.87 3.35
C THR A 784 27.67 -42.01 2.61
N PRO A 785 28.12 -41.84 1.36
CA PRO A 785 29.06 -42.79 0.79
C PRO A 785 30.33 -42.75 1.66
N ALA A 786 30.77 -43.92 2.10
CA ALA A 786 32.09 -44.09 2.66
C ALA A 786 33.08 -43.88 1.50
N ASP A 787 33.71 -42.70 1.45
CA ASP A 787 34.93 -42.43 0.66
C ASP A 787 35.73 -41.31 1.35
#